data_AF-A0A3N5S3A2-F1
#
_entry.id   AF-A0A3N5S3A2-F1
#
_cell.length_a   1.000
_cell.length_b   1.000
_cell.length_c   1.000
_cell.angle_alpha   90.00
_cell.angle_beta   90.00
_cell.angle_gamma   90.00
#
_symmetry.space_group_name_H-M   'P 1'
#
loop_
_entity.id
_entity.type
_entity.pdbx_description
1 polymer ?
#
loop_
_entity_poly.entity_id
_entity_poly.type
_entity_poly.pdbx_seq_one_letter_code
_entity_poly.pdbx_strand_id
1 'polypeptide(L)'
;MAIEELLRAGISTAKAGELATASKLLIQVVQTDPSSELGWLWLGICRTVPEQREYCFRRVLAINPQNSEARRQLELLHKPTVSSQEIKPLNSAGASARASSPPPIEPTEDKLPVSQEIKARQPAKRAVPPKSARKGDRTLIWVGAGLFLFFCMAVTGIFVLGRILNPGTASAPAPAASATPVPVTPTPNYTPVFESVPCDFSTPAQARVDCGFVIVPEDRNSDPADTIRLAVAIYRSPSSAPKPDPIIYLSGGPGGQAIEWSAGAYESVIAPLIGERDFIVFDPRGVDHSQPALECDEFGKTYLQDLEGKIPGDQRVSYYEGALLACKNNLIQQGAKLSAYTSLDMAADVKDVVLALGYQQANLYGISYGTRVAQFVMRNSPEVVRSAILDSVVPVEVQMFNQGSTAGDDILRVLFEDCKADPACSSAYPDLESAYKQAFDQLNSQPVHVKVTVTEDRKLEQSISGYTFRNAIVWALRSPETIALAPQLIYRVRDGDNSILMLSLAIPILTFDSITLGSYISVNCHDQVFAMSFEGLDKTIYDMCKLWDIKPPIPGENDPVVSDIPTLIFAGRYDPTTPPAFAYQLAGHLSHSYVAEVGNEGHAPSATGVSDCPSKLISAFLQDPNLAPDLTCISEISRIKFVVPYDASAPIALEPATIDLYGINTRVPAGWNKADFGFYNRSGFWGDITQIGIQRAAVSESKWLTWLSTNFRGRQGFDGPPAKQGERQANGLTWSIYKTSSKGFPVDVALASSGNETLLVLLLSYQNEHGALYDTVFLPIVDSTTFVP
;
A
#
# COMPACT_ATOMS: atom_id res chain seq x y z
N MET A 1 -20.12 -25.56 -15.35
CA MET A 1 -19.68 -26.98 -15.31
C MET A 1 -20.07 -27.60 -13.98
N ALA A 2 -20.34 -28.91 -13.90
CA ALA A 2 -20.42 -29.60 -12.62
C ALA A 2 -19.02 -29.87 -12.06
N ILE A 3 -18.84 -29.92 -10.74
CA ILE A 3 -17.50 -30.00 -10.14
C ILE A 3 -16.75 -31.29 -10.50
N GLU A 4 -17.46 -32.42 -10.67
CA GLU A 4 -16.88 -33.66 -11.15
C GLU A 4 -16.42 -33.61 -12.62
N GLU A 5 -17.09 -32.81 -13.46
CA GLU A 5 -16.68 -32.58 -14.85
C GLU A 5 -15.46 -31.69 -14.90
N LEU A 6 -15.43 -30.66 -14.05
CA LEU A 6 -14.29 -29.75 -13.89
C LEU A 6 -13.04 -30.48 -13.38
N LEU A 7 -13.22 -31.38 -12.42
CA LEU A 7 -12.15 -32.27 -11.92
C LEU A 7 -11.71 -33.27 -12.99
N ARG A 8 -12.64 -33.89 -13.73
CA ARG A 8 -12.29 -34.78 -14.86
C ARG A 8 -11.55 -34.03 -15.96
N ALA A 9 -11.97 -32.82 -16.31
CA ALA A 9 -11.30 -31.96 -17.28
C ALA A 9 -9.89 -31.58 -16.80
N GLY A 10 -9.76 -31.03 -15.59
CA GLY A 10 -8.46 -30.67 -14.99
C GLY A 10 -7.47 -31.84 -14.94
N ILE A 11 -7.93 -33.04 -14.54
CA ILE A 11 -7.11 -34.26 -14.54
C ILE A 11 -6.74 -34.69 -15.97
N SER A 12 -7.66 -34.60 -16.93
CA SER A 12 -7.39 -34.95 -18.33
C SER A 12 -6.38 -34.01 -18.97
N THR A 13 -6.53 -32.70 -18.76
CA THR A 13 -5.61 -31.65 -19.21
C THR A 13 -4.23 -31.79 -18.55
N ALA A 14 -4.17 -32.14 -17.26
CA ALA A 14 -2.90 -32.43 -16.57
C ALA A 14 -2.18 -33.63 -17.20
N LYS A 15 -2.91 -34.70 -17.49
CA LYS A 15 -2.37 -35.91 -18.17
C LYS A 15 -1.96 -35.67 -19.62
N ALA A 16 -2.53 -34.67 -20.28
CA ALA A 16 -2.11 -34.22 -21.61
C ALA A 16 -0.84 -33.34 -21.58
N GLY A 17 -0.34 -32.95 -20.40
CA GLY A 17 0.85 -32.12 -20.23
C GLY A 17 0.59 -30.61 -20.19
N GLU A 18 -0.65 -30.17 -20.33
CA GLU A 18 -1.04 -28.75 -20.28
C GLU A 18 -1.18 -28.24 -18.84
N LEU A 19 -0.09 -28.28 -18.07
CA LEU A 19 -0.10 -28.08 -16.62
C LEU A 19 -0.66 -26.71 -16.19
N ALA A 20 -0.43 -25.64 -16.95
CA ALA A 20 -0.96 -24.31 -16.64
C ALA A 20 -2.50 -24.24 -16.79
N THR A 21 -3.04 -24.83 -17.86
CA THR A 21 -4.50 -24.93 -18.11
C THR A 21 -5.15 -25.85 -17.07
N ALA A 22 -4.52 -26.98 -16.78
CA ALA A 22 -4.95 -27.92 -15.76
C ALA A 22 -4.99 -27.28 -14.36
N SER A 23 -3.94 -26.54 -13.99
CA SER A 23 -3.85 -25.81 -12.73
C SER A 23 -5.02 -24.84 -12.58
N LYS A 24 -5.35 -24.05 -13.61
CA LYS A 24 -6.52 -23.13 -13.59
C LYS A 24 -7.84 -23.87 -13.34
N LEU A 25 -8.06 -25.02 -13.97
CA LEU A 25 -9.26 -25.85 -13.75
C LEU A 25 -9.29 -26.46 -12.34
N LEU A 26 -8.14 -26.95 -11.85
CA LEU A 26 -8.03 -27.61 -10.55
C LEU A 26 -8.08 -26.62 -9.37
N ILE A 27 -7.63 -25.37 -9.55
CA ILE A 27 -7.88 -24.26 -8.62
C ILE A 27 -9.38 -24.07 -8.42
N GLN A 28 -10.14 -23.99 -9.51
CA GLN A 28 -11.60 -23.83 -9.42
C GLN A 28 -12.27 -25.05 -8.75
N VAL A 29 -11.75 -26.27 -8.93
CA VAL A 29 -12.21 -27.44 -8.16
C VAL A 29 -11.99 -27.23 -6.66
N VAL A 30 -10.77 -26.92 -6.22
CA VAL A 30 -10.46 -26.83 -4.77
C VAL A 30 -11.00 -25.58 -4.09
N GLN A 31 -11.33 -24.53 -4.86
CA GLN A 31 -12.09 -23.38 -4.37
C GLN A 31 -13.57 -23.71 -4.18
N THR A 32 -14.13 -24.57 -5.04
CA THR A 32 -15.56 -24.96 -4.98
C THR A 32 -15.80 -26.10 -3.99
N ASP A 33 -14.87 -27.05 -3.89
CA ASP A 33 -14.81 -28.09 -2.87
C ASP A 33 -13.40 -28.15 -2.25
N PRO A 34 -13.15 -27.39 -1.17
CA PRO A 34 -11.90 -27.44 -0.42
C PRO A 34 -11.58 -28.78 0.24
N SER A 35 -12.52 -29.75 0.23
CA SER A 35 -12.32 -31.13 0.69
C SER A 35 -11.99 -32.12 -0.44
N SER A 36 -11.87 -31.65 -1.68
CA SER A 36 -11.56 -32.49 -2.84
C SER A 36 -10.12 -33.01 -2.81
N GLU A 37 -9.93 -34.21 -2.25
CA GLU A 37 -8.63 -34.91 -2.16
C GLU A 37 -7.92 -34.98 -3.53
N LEU A 38 -8.66 -35.39 -4.57
CA LEU A 38 -8.14 -35.47 -5.94
C LEU A 38 -7.88 -34.09 -6.55
N GLY A 39 -8.69 -33.08 -6.23
CA GLY A 39 -8.47 -31.71 -6.68
C GLY A 39 -7.14 -31.16 -6.16
N TRP A 40 -6.88 -31.28 -4.86
CA TRP A 40 -5.62 -30.84 -4.25
C TRP A 40 -4.41 -31.66 -4.74
N LEU A 41 -4.56 -32.97 -4.90
CA LEU A 41 -3.49 -33.84 -5.37
C LEU A 41 -3.04 -33.47 -6.78
N TRP A 42 -3.99 -33.34 -7.72
CA TRP A 42 -3.66 -32.98 -9.09
C TRP A 42 -3.25 -31.51 -9.24
N LEU A 43 -3.78 -30.61 -8.41
CA LEU A 43 -3.30 -29.22 -8.36
C LEU A 43 -1.82 -29.18 -7.95
N GLY A 44 -1.44 -29.91 -6.89
CA GLY A 44 -0.04 -30.03 -6.46
C GLY A 44 0.88 -30.61 -7.54
N ILE A 45 0.41 -31.59 -8.32
CA ILE A 45 1.16 -32.11 -9.48
C ILE A 45 1.39 -31.03 -10.54
N CYS A 46 0.41 -30.15 -10.77
CA CYS A 46 0.47 -29.08 -11.78
C CYS A 46 1.21 -27.80 -11.34
N ARG A 47 1.56 -27.65 -10.06
CA ARG A 47 2.38 -26.51 -9.58
C ARG A 47 3.85 -26.71 -9.89
N THR A 48 4.54 -25.64 -10.27
CA THR A 48 5.99 -25.62 -10.52
C THR A 48 6.80 -25.13 -9.32
N VAL A 49 6.24 -24.22 -8.52
CA VAL A 49 6.83 -23.66 -7.29
C VAL A 49 6.81 -24.71 -6.16
N PRO A 50 7.96 -25.10 -5.57
CA PRO A 50 8.04 -26.16 -4.55
C PRO A 50 7.11 -25.96 -3.35
N GLU A 51 6.99 -24.74 -2.86
CA GLU A 51 6.20 -24.35 -1.68
C GLU A 51 4.70 -24.50 -1.98
N GLN A 52 4.27 -24.15 -3.21
CA GLN A 52 2.90 -24.35 -3.65
C GLN A 52 2.57 -25.85 -3.85
N ARG A 53 3.54 -26.64 -4.35
CA ARG A 53 3.41 -28.10 -4.43
C ARG A 53 3.26 -28.70 -3.03
N GLU A 54 4.14 -28.33 -2.11
CA GLU A 54 4.12 -28.76 -0.71
C GLU A 54 2.81 -28.38 -0.01
N TYR A 55 2.35 -27.13 -0.15
CA TYR A 55 1.05 -26.70 0.37
C TYR A 55 -0.08 -27.61 -0.13
N CYS A 56 -0.16 -27.85 -1.43
CA CYS A 56 -1.20 -28.70 -2.02
C CYS A 56 -1.14 -30.15 -1.48
N PHE A 57 0.05 -30.76 -1.39
CA PHE A 57 0.18 -32.12 -0.86
C PHE A 57 -0.09 -32.19 0.66
N ARG A 58 0.26 -31.15 1.43
CA ARG A 58 -0.15 -31.03 2.84
C ARG A 58 -1.67 -30.88 3.00
N ARG A 59 -2.35 -30.17 2.09
CA ARG A 59 -3.83 -30.12 2.04
C ARG A 59 -4.43 -31.51 1.74
N VAL A 60 -3.84 -32.29 0.82
CA VAL A 60 -4.27 -33.68 0.60
C VAL A 60 -4.14 -34.51 1.88
N LEU A 61 -3.02 -34.41 2.60
CA LEU A 61 -2.82 -35.17 3.84
C LEU A 61 -3.66 -34.67 5.02
N ALA A 62 -4.11 -33.41 5.01
CA ALA A 62 -5.09 -32.92 5.98
C ALA A 62 -6.50 -33.49 5.74
N ILE A 63 -6.84 -33.83 4.48
CA ILE A 63 -8.13 -34.44 4.09
C ILE A 63 -8.08 -35.95 4.26
N ASN A 64 -7.05 -36.60 3.70
CA ASN A 64 -6.77 -38.03 3.82
C ASN A 64 -5.31 -38.24 4.25
N PRO A 65 -5.04 -38.39 5.55
CA PRO A 65 -3.69 -38.62 6.07
C PRO A 65 -2.98 -39.82 5.47
N GLN A 66 -3.71 -40.81 4.90
CA GLN A 66 -3.17 -42.04 4.34
C GLN A 66 -2.90 -41.97 2.83
N ASN A 67 -3.08 -40.83 2.16
CA ASN A 67 -2.77 -40.69 0.73
C ASN A 67 -1.26 -40.90 0.47
N SER A 68 -0.92 -42.03 -0.15
CA SER A 68 0.46 -42.45 -0.36
C SER A 68 1.21 -41.62 -1.41
N GLU A 69 0.52 -41.11 -2.43
CA GLU A 69 1.15 -40.30 -3.48
C GLU A 69 1.48 -38.90 -2.96
N ALA A 70 0.61 -38.26 -2.16
CA ALA A 70 0.93 -36.98 -1.53
C ALA A 70 2.13 -37.07 -0.56
N ARG A 71 2.24 -38.15 0.23
CA ARG A 71 3.44 -38.40 1.06
C ARG A 71 4.70 -38.54 0.18
N ARG A 72 4.63 -39.36 -0.87
CA ARG A 72 5.73 -39.59 -1.80
C ARG A 72 6.18 -38.30 -2.52
N GLN A 73 5.24 -37.43 -2.91
CA GLN A 73 5.57 -36.16 -3.55
C GLN A 73 6.24 -35.19 -2.58
N LEU A 74 5.84 -35.16 -1.29
CA LEU A 74 6.56 -34.40 -0.25
C LEU A 74 7.98 -34.97 -0.01
N GLU A 75 8.12 -36.29 0.09
CA GLU A 75 9.45 -36.94 0.18
C GLU A 75 10.36 -36.67 -1.04
N LEU A 76 9.78 -36.40 -2.21
CA LEU A 76 10.53 -35.99 -3.40
C LEU A 76 10.92 -34.51 -3.38
N LEU A 77 10.05 -33.63 -2.84
CA LEU A 77 10.33 -32.20 -2.64
C LEU A 77 11.42 -31.96 -1.57
N HIS A 78 11.48 -32.81 -0.55
CA HIS A 78 12.43 -32.68 0.58
C HIS A 78 13.72 -33.49 0.42
N LYS A 79 13.99 -34.06 -0.77
CA LYS A 79 15.28 -34.70 -1.06
C LYS A 79 16.29 -33.69 -1.61
N PRO A 80 17.51 -33.60 -1.03
CA PRO A 80 18.54 -32.71 -1.56
C PRO A 80 18.98 -33.16 -2.96
N THR A 81 18.84 -32.26 -3.94
CA THR A 81 19.20 -32.51 -5.34
C THR A 81 20.71 -32.49 -5.51
N VAL A 82 21.34 -33.66 -5.70
CA VAL A 82 22.76 -33.73 -6.07
C VAL A 82 22.92 -33.26 -7.52
N SER A 83 23.83 -32.30 -7.72
CA SER A 83 24.12 -31.70 -9.03
C SER A 83 24.61 -32.73 -10.06
N SER A 84 24.36 -32.45 -11.34
CA SER A 84 24.55 -33.35 -12.46
C SER A 84 26.00 -33.48 -12.95
N GLN A 85 26.45 -34.72 -13.12
CA GLN A 85 27.45 -35.18 -14.10
C GLN A 85 28.79 -34.42 -14.19
N GLU A 86 29.76 -34.82 -13.38
CA GLU A 86 31.17 -34.83 -13.84
C GLU A 86 31.42 -36.04 -14.75
N ILE A 87 32.26 -35.86 -15.78
CA ILE A 87 32.69 -36.96 -16.68
C ILE A 87 34.20 -37.22 -16.54
N LYS A 88 34.51 -38.37 -15.92
CA LYS A 88 35.70 -39.26 -16.11
C LYS A 88 37.08 -38.80 -15.58
N PRO A 89 38.07 -39.72 -15.41
CA PRO A 89 38.12 -41.14 -15.83
C PRO A 89 38.52 -42.21 -14.78
N LEU A 90 38.22 -43.48 -15.13
CA LEU A 90 38.82 -44.79 -14.74
C LEU A 90 39.78 -44.89 -13.51
N ASN A 91 39.46 -45.74 -12.51
CA ASN A 91 39.92 -47.16 -12.46
C ASN A 91 39.56 -47.97 -11.18
N SER A 92 39.26 -49.26 -11.40
CA SER A 92 39.44 -50.47 -10.55
C SER A 92 39.34 -50.51 -8.99
N ALA A 93 38.38 -51.34 -8.54
CA ALA A 93 38.50 -52.43 -7.53
C ALA A 93 38.61 -52.15 -5.99
N GLY A 94 37.80 -52.87 -5.18
CA GLY A 94 38.13 -53.16 -3.76
C GLY A 94 37.00 -53.36 -2.71
N ALA A 95 36.43 -54.57 -2.62
CA ALA A 95 35.95 -55.28 -1.41
C ALA A 95 35.07 -54.63 -0.27
N SER A 96 33.80 -55.09 -0.19
CA SER A 96 33.14 -55.80 0.94
C SER A 96 33.27 -55.36 2.44
N ALA A 97 32.14 -55.09 3.13
CA ALA A 97 31.54 -55.97 4.17
C ALA A 97 30.25 -55.44 4.91
N ARG A 98 29.44 -56.41 5.41
CA ARG A 98 28.14 -56.38 6.16
C ARG A 98 28.06 -55.50 7.44
N ALA A 99 26.91 -54.83 7.72
CA ALA A 99 25.75 -55.20 8.61
C ALA A 99 26.05 -55.18 10.14
N SER A 100 25.16 -54.85 11.10
CA SER A 100 23.67 -54.84 11.21
C SER A 100 23.14 -54.01 12.43
N SER A 101 21.85 -53.59 12.43
CA SER A 101 21.06 -53.05 13.58
C SER A 101 20.48 -54.18 14.49
N PRO A 102 19.57 -54.00 15.50
CA PRO A 102 18.87 -52.83 16.14
C PRO A 102 18.94 -52.93 17.72
N PRO A 103 17.93 -52.65 18.61
CA PRO A 103 16.72 -51.78 18.67
C PRO A 103 16.67 -50.84 19.95
N PRO A 104 15.57 -50.09 20.27
CA PRO A 104 15.55 -49.02 21.31
C PRO A 104 14.80 -49.34 22.63
N ILE A 105 14.94 -48.48 23.66
CA ILE A 105 14.23 -48.52 24.97
C ILE A 105 13.90 -47.09 25.49
N GLU A 106 12.80 -46.94 26.23
CA GLU A 106 12.31 -45.74 26.95
C GLU A 106 11.86 -46.15 28.40
N PRO A 107 11.28 -45.28 29.28
CA PRO A 107 11.93 -44.52 30.36
C PRO A 107 11.59 -44.97 31.82
N THR A 108 12.24 -44.41 32.86
CA THR A 108 11.84 -44.51 34.30
C THR A 108 12.22 -43.29 35.18
N GLU A 109 11.51 -43.11 36.31
CA GLU A 109 11.58 -41.98 37.29
C GLU A 109 12.48 -42.21 38.54
N ASP A 110 12.54 -41.16 39.41
CA ASP A 110 12.79 -41.06 40.88
C ASP A 110 14.10 -40.35 41.36
N LYS A 111 14.20 -39.74 42.57
CA LYS A 111 13.35 -38.74 43.31
C LYS A 111 14.05 -38.28 44.62
N LEU A 112 14.13 -36.96 44.88
CA LEU A 112 14.11 -36.27 46.21
C LEU A 112 15.23 -36.52 47.27
N PRO A 113 15.51 -35.63 48.28
CA PRO A 113 14.58 -35.14 49.34
C PRO A 113 14.66 -33.63 49.76
N VAL A 114 13.51 -32.96 50.04
CA VAL A 114 12.86 -32.60 51.35
C VAL A 114 13.48 -31.40 52.10
N SER A 115 12.76 -30.27 52.27
CA SER A 115 11.87 -29.94 53.41
C SER A 115 11.26 -28.50 53.23
N GLN A 116 10.33 -27.90 54.00
CA GLN A 116 9.61 -28.18 55.28
C GLN A 116 8.07 -27.87 55.19
N GLU A 117 7.41 -27.82 56.35
CA GLU A 117 6.00 -27.61 56.76
C GLU A 117 5.36 -26.25 56.37
N ILE A 118 4.06 -26.07 56.03
CA ILE A 118 2.74 -26.57 56.51
C ILE A 118 2.10 -25.80 57.69
N LYS A 119 0.97 -25.12 57.43
CA LYS A 119 -0.30 -25.27 58.19
C LYS A 119 -1.50 -24.63 57.47
N ALA A 120 -2.66 -25.27 57.57
CA ALA A 120 -3.89 -24.93 56.85
C ALA A 120 -5.09 -24.72 57.80
N ARG A 121 -6.17 -24.08 57.32
CA ARG A 121 -7.56 -24.39 57.70
C ARG A 121 -8.59 -23.78 56.74
N GLN A 122 -9.75 -24.42 56.64
CA GLN A 122 -10.87 -24.13 55.74
C GLN A 122 -12.21 -24.40 56.52
N PRO A 123 -13.41 -24.37 55.91
CA PRO A 123 -14.36 -23.24 55.91
C PRO A 123 -15.66 -23.45 56.74
N ALA A 124 -16.56 -22.45 56.81
CA ALA A 124 -17.92 -22.58 57.37
C ALA A 124 -18.99 -21.73 56.63
N LYS A 125 -20.29 -22.05 56.81
CA LYS A 125 -21.43 -21.68 55.92
C LYS A 125 -22.53 -20.81 56.58
N ARG A 126 -23.27 -20.07 55.73
CA ARG A 126 -24.72 -19.67 55.80
C ARG A 126 -25.28 -18.86 56.99
N ALA A 127 -25.93 -17.71 56.70
CA ALA A 127 -27.39 -17.46 56.81
C ALA A 127 -27.78 -15.99 56.44
N VAL A 128 -29.07 -15.68 56.28
CA VAL A 128 -29.65 -14.47 55.61
C VAL A 128 -30.91 -13.98 56.40
N PRO A 129 -31.72 -13.00 55.92
CA PRO A 129 -31.69 -11.51 55.99
C PRO A 129 -32.44 -11.00 57.28
N PRO A 130 -33.31 -9.94 57.34
CA PRO A 130 -33.55 -8.71 56.54
C PRO A 130 -33.71 -7.37 57.34
N LYS A 131 -33.68 -6.22 56.63
CA LYS A 131 -34.37 -4.90 56.86
C LYS A 131 -33.69 -3.83 55.98
N SER A 132 -34.30 -2.73 55.52
CA SER A 132 -35.71 -2.34 55.30
C SER A 132 -35.71 -1.05 54.45
N ALA A 133 -36.76 -0.78 53.69
CA ALA A 133 -36.82 0.36 52.76
C ALA A 133 -36.76 1.76 53.43
N ARG A 134 -36.11 2.73 52.77
CA ARG A 134 -36.77 4.00 52.35
C ARG A 134 -35.92 4.88 51.42
N LYS A 135 -36.67 5.68 50.65
CA LYS A 135 -36.30 6.71 49.67
C LYS A 135 -35.29 7.75 50.17
N GLY A 136 -34.57 8.33 49.20
CA GLY A 136 -34.50 9.80 49.05
C GLY A 136 -33.16 10.46 49.37
N ASP A 137 -32.61 11.14 48.36
CA ASP A 137 -31.61 12.22 48.40
C ASP A 137 -30.31 12.02 49.20
N ARG A 138 -29.19 11.87 48.47
CA ARG A 138 -28.24 13.00 48.30
C ARG A 138 -27.06 12.69 47.36
N THR A 139 -26.84 13.65 46.46
CA THR A 139 -25.56 14.18 45.99
C THR A 139 -24.28 13.44 46.40
N LEU A 140 -23.56 12.82 45.44
CA LEU A 140 -22.09 12.73 45.50
C LEU A 140 -21.45 12.59 44.11
N ILE A 141 -20.80 13.68 43.68
CA ILE A 141 -19.48 13.78 43.03
C ILE A 141 -19.18 12.89 41.80
N TRP A 142 -19.02 13.59 40.68
CA TRP A 142 -18.34 13.21 39.43
C TRP A 142 -16.89 12.71 39.64
N VAL A 143 -16.43 11.83 38.75
CA VAL A 143 -15.16 11.91 37.96
C VAL A 143 -15.04 10.61 37.14
N GLY A 144 -14.62 10.68 35.87
CA GLY A 144 -14.40 9.46 35.07
C GLY A 144 -14.38 9.60 33.54
N ALA A 145 -14.66 10.77 32.97
CA ALA A 145 -14.50 11.03 31.54
C ALA A 145 -14.06 12.49 31.33
N GLY A 146 -12.88 12.68 30.73
CA GLY A 146 -12.31 14.02 30.48
C GLY A 146 -10.86 14.15 30.93
N LEU A 147 -9.93 13.73 30.08
CA LEU A 147 -8.52 14.16 30.10
C LEU A 147 -8.02 14.42 28.66
N PHE A 148 -8.86 15.08 27.87
CA PHE A 148 -8.42 15.84 26.70
C PHE A 148 -8.07 17.26 27.19
N LEU A 149 -6.82 17.65 27.01
CA LEU A 149 -6.28 18.92 27.51
C LEU A 149 -6.77 20.10 26.68
N PHE A 150 -7.51 21.02 27.31
CA PHE A 150 -7.71 22.38 26.84
C PHE A 150 -7.95 23.35 28.00
N PHE A 151 -7.08 24.36 28.12
CA PHE A 151 -7.33 25.79 28.41
C PHE A 151 -5.93 26.45 28.59
N CYS A 152 -5.63 27.66 28.10
CA CYS A 152 -6.50 28.84 28.03
C CYS A 152 -6.36 29.67 26.73
N MET A 153 -7.51 30.09 26.19
CA MET A 153 -7.76 31.47 25.76
C MET A 153 -8.89 32.01 26.68
N ALA A 154 -9.09 33.29 26.97
CA ALA A 154 -8.40 34.55 26.65
C ALA A 154 -8.70 35.55 27.80
N VAL A 155 -8.20 36.80 27.74
CA VAL A 155 -9.02 38.02 28.00
C VAL A 155 -8.22 39.32 27.73
N THR A 156 -8.86 40.24 26.99
CA THR A 156 -8.56 41.68 26.79
C THR A 156 -7.17 42.13 26.33
N GLY A 157 -7.14 42.82 25.19
CA GLY A 157 -6.00 43.67 24.81
C GLY A 157 -6.13 45.11 25.34
N ILE A 158 -4.98 45.80 25.37
CA ILE A 158 -4.71 47.25 25.25
C ILE A 158 -3.18 47.34 25.01
N PHE A 159 -2.67 48.44 24.43
CA PHE A 159 -1.27 48.68 24.01
C PHE A 159 -0.82 48.18 22.62
N VAL A 160 -1.61 48.50 21.59
CA VAL A 160 -1.01 49.00 20.33
C VAL A 160 -1.03 50.53 20.37
N LEU A 161 0.04 51.13 20.89
CA LEU A 161 0.48 52.52 20.68
C LEU A 161 1.68 52.80 21.59
N GLY A 162 2.91 52.80 21.05
CA GLY A 162 4.07 53.09 21.90
C GLY A 162 5.49 52.76 21.44
N ARG A 163 5.75 52.26 20.22
CA ARG A 163 7.12 52.22 19.63
C ARG A 163 7.15 52.47 18.11
N ILE A 164 6.61 53.61 17.72
CA ILE A 164 7.14 54.37 16.57
C ILE A 164 7.91 55.55 17.18
N LEU A 165 8.99 55.99 16.55
CA LEU A 165 9.96 57.01 17.02
C LEU A 165 11.04 56.50 18.00
N ASN A 166 11.99 55.71 17.48
CA ASN A 166 13.41 55.93 17.82
C ASN A 166 14.32 55.44 16.67
N PRO A 167 15.08 56.30 15.97
CA PRO A 167 15.97 55.87 14.89
C PRO A 167 17.26 55.27 15.46
N GLY A 168 17.19 54.00 15.87
CA GLY A 168 18.35 53.22 16.30
C GLY A 168 19.27 52.90 15.12
N THR A 169 20.51 53.38 15.20
CA THR A 169 21.59 53.18 14.21
C THR A 169 21.70 51.75 13.69
N ALA A 170 21.65 51.59 12.36
CA ALA A 170 21.99 50.33 11.71
C ALA A 170 23.48 50.01 11.91
N SER A 171 23.78 48.91 12.59
CA SER A 171 25.12 48.34 12.59
C SER A 171 25.34 47.58 11.29
N ALA A 172 26.50 47.77 10.66
CA ALA A 172 26.89 46.98 9.49
C ALA A 172 27.01 45.48 9.84
N PRO A 173 26.78 44.56 8.88
CA PRO A 173 27.03 43.14 9.10
C PRO A 173 28.50 42.89 9.42
N ALA A 174 28.78 42.07 10.43
CA ALA A 174 30.13 41.56 10.66
C ALA A 174 30.53 40.64 9.49
N PRO A 175 31.80 40.64 9.05
CA PRO A 175 32.25 39.70 8.02
C PRO A 175 32.11 38.26 8.50
N ALA A 176 31.59 37.39 7.64
CA ALA A 176 31.44 35.97 7.95
C ALA A 176 32.81 35.37 8.33
N ALA A 177 32.89 34.73 9.49
CA ALA A 177 34.08 34.01 9.90
C ALA A 177 34.26 32.80 8.96
N SER A 178 35.41 32.70 8.30
CA SER A 178 35.74 31.55 7.46
C SER A 178 35.66 30.27 8.28
N ALA A 179 34.76 29.36 7.92
CA ALA A 179 34.65 28.06 8.56
C ALA A 179 35.99 27.31 8.40
N THR A 180 36.61 26.94 9.53
CA THR A 180 37.74 26.01 9.51
C THR A 180 37.26 24.65 8.98
N PRO A 181 37.93 24.06 7.98
CA PRO A 181 37.54 22.77 7.45
C PRO A 181 37.59 21.71 8.56
N VAL A 182 36.51 20.94 8.69
CA VAL A 182 36.43 19.80 9.60
C VAL A 182 37.49 18.76 9.17
N PRO A 183 38.25 18.14 10.10
CA PRO A 183 39.20 17.10 9.75
C PRO A 183 38.48 15.92 9.09
N VAL A 184 38.81 15.65 7.83
CA VAL A 184 38.32 14.47 7.12
C VAL A 184 39.05 13.25 7.69
N THR A 185 38.34 12.45 8.49
CA THR A 185 38.82 11.12 8.89
C THR A 185 39.06 10.29 7.62
N PRO A 186 40.19 9.56 7.48
CA PRO A 186 40.44 8.78 6.27
C PRO A 186 39.34 7.75 6.08
N THR A 187 38.59 7.85 4.97
CA THR A 187 37.58 6.86 4.60
C THR A 187 38.28 5.50 4.50
N PRO A 188 37.80 4.45 5.20
CA PRO A 188 38.38 3.13 5.05
C PRO A 188 38.26 2.66 3.59
N ASN A 189 39.37 2.18 3.02
CA ASN A 189 39.39 1.68 1.63
C ASN A 189 38.67 0.33 1.54
N TYR A 190 37.37 0.35 1.28
CA TYR A 190 36.63 -0.80 0.73
C TYR A 190 36.40 -0.59 -0.78
N THR A 191 35.88 -1.61 -1.45
CA THR A 191 35.38 -1.51 -2.82
C THR A 191 34.05 -2.24 -2.86
N PRO A 192 32.94 -1.59 -3.25
CA PRO A 192 31.64 -2.26 -3.28
C PRO A 192 31.63 -3.32 -4.39
N VAL A 193 31.00 -4.46 -4.11
CA VAL A 193 30.97 -5.63 -5.01
C VAL A 193 29.53 -6.03 -5.26
N PHE A 194 29.19 -6.27 -6.54
CA PHE A 194 27.92 -6.86 -6.93
C PHE A 194 28.03 -8.40 -7.01
N GLU A 195 27.29 -9.10 -6.16
CA GLU A 195 27.12 -10.56 -6.17
C GLU A 195 25.81 -10.92 -6.86
N SER A 196 25.84 -11.41 -8.10
CA SER A 196 24.62 -11.83 -8.79
C SER A 196 24.03 -13.11 -8.18
N VAL A 197 22.70 -13.11 -7.98
CA VAL A 197 21.90 -14.26 -7.54
C VAL A 197 20.64 -14.39 -8.40
N PRO A 198 19.95 -15.55 -8.41
CA PRO A 198 18.60 -15.64 -8.98
C PRO A 198 17.65 -14.63 -8.32
N CYS A 199 16.71 -14.08 -9.08
CA CYS A 199 15.64 -13.25 -8.53
C CYS A 199 14.67 -14.11 -7.71
N ASP A 200 14.44 -13.76 -6.45
CA ASP A 200 13.54 -14.49 -5.52
C ASP A 200 12.18 -13.78 -5.33
N PHE A 201 11.82 -12.90 -6.27
CA PHE A 201 10.54 -12.18 -6.33
C PHE A 201 9.85 -12.42 -7.69
N SER A 202 8.56 -12.06 -7.77
CA SER A 202 7.76 -12.26 -8.99
C SER A 202 8.16 -11.27 -10.12
N THR A 203 9.00 -11.71 -11.05
CA THR A 203 9.40 -10.89 -12.20
C THR A 203 8.35 -10.88 -13.33
N PRO A 204 8.13 -9.75 -14.03
CA PRO A 204 7.27 -9.69 -15.22
C PRO A 204 7.81 -10.58 -16.35
N ALA A 205 6.94 -11.40 -16.96
CA ALA A 205 7.35 -12.40 -17.96
C ALA A 205 7.94 -11.81 -19.26
N GLN A 206 7.70 -10.53 -19.50
CA GLN A 206 8.16 -9.74 -20.65
C GLN A 206 9.50 -9.04 -20.36
N ALA A 207 9.90 -8.95 -19.10
CA ALA A 207 11.11 -8.27 -18.66
C ALA A 207 12.30 -9.22 -18.61
N ARG A 208 13.49 -8.74 -18.98
CA ARG A 208 14.74 -9.34 -18.52
C ARG A 208 15.15 -8.64 -17.24
N VAL A 209 15.17 -9.38 -16.14
CA VAL A 209 15.63 -8.89 -14.84
C VAL A 209 16.87 -9.68 -14.41
N ASP A 210 17.96 -8.99 -14.11
CA ASP A 210 19.12 -9.58 -13.44
C ASP A 210 19.09 -9.15 -11.95
N CYS A 211 19.37 -10.07 -11.02
CA CYS A 211 19.33 -9.78 -9.59
C CYS A 211 20.67 -10.05 -8.89
N GLY A 212 20.85 -9.47 -7.71
CA GLY A 212 22.06 -9.61 -6.91
C GLY A 212 22.06 -8.78 -5.64
N PHE A 213 23.20 -8.79 -4.95
CA PHE A 213 23.48 -7.96 -3.79
C PHE A 213 24.66 -7.02 -4.03
N VAL A 214 24.58 -5.76 -3.60
CA VAL A 214 25.75 -4.88 -3.48
C VAL A 214 26.21 -4.88 -2.03
N ILE A 215 27.46 -5.29 -1.79
CA ILE A 215 28.05 -5.34 -0.45
C ILE A 215 28.67 -3.98 -0.12
N VAL A 216 28.27 -3.42 1.03
CA VAL A 216 28.75 -2.12 1.55
C VAL A 216 28.99 -2.20 3.07
N PRO A 217 29.82 -1.33 3.66
CA PRO A 217 29.92 -1.21 5.12
C PRO A 217 28.58 -0.83 5.75
N GLU A 218 28.24 -1.44 6.88
CA GLU A 218 27.08 -1.03 7.69
C GLU A 218 27.31 0.38 8.23
N ASP A 219 28.36 0.59 9.02
CA ASP A 219 28.71 1.91 9.55
C ASP A 219 29.98 2.41 8.87
N ARG A 220 29.81 3.45 8.06
CA ARG A 220 30.86 4.06 7.23
C ARG A 220 31.93 4.80 8.05
N ASN A 221 31.74 4.93 9.38
CA ASN A 221 32.69 5.50 10.34
C ASN A 221 33.37 4.44 11.23
N SER A 222 33.04 3.16 11.04
CA SER A 222 33.56 2.02 11.83
C SER A 222 34.44 1.09 10.98
N ASP A 223 34.61 -0.17 11.41
CA ASP A 223 35.34 -1.19 10.64
C ASP A 223 34.62 -1.48 9.31
N PRO A 224 35.27 -1.30 8.14
CA PRO A 224 34.68 -1.60 6.83
C PRO A 224 34.40 -3.09 6.61
N ALA A 225 34.91 -3.99 7.45
CA ALA A 225 34.61 -5.41 7.40
C ALA A 225 33.22 -5.76 7.97
N ASP A 226 32.61 -4.86 8.77
CA ASP A 226 31.22 -4.99 9.20
C ASP A 226 30.30 -4.56 8.05
N THR A 227 29.89 -5.51 7.20
CA THR A 227 29.15 -5.25 5.96
C THR A 227 27.69 -5.66 5.99
N ILE A 228 26.86 -4.94 5.23
CA ILE A 228 25.48 -5.29 4.86
C ILE A 228 25.41 -5.61 3.36
N ARG A 229 24.29 -6.23 2.94
CA ARG A 229 24.04 -6.64 1.55
C ARG A 229 22.78 -5.95 1.05
N LEU A 230 22.92 -5.02 0.11
CA LEU A 230 21.80 -4.29 -0.50
C LEU A 230 21.23 -5.13 -1.64
N ALA A 231 19.96 -5.54 -1.58
CA ALA A 231 19.32 -6.29 -2.64
C ALA A 231 19.03 -5.38 -3.84
N VAL A 232 19.36 -5.85 -5.05
CA VAL A 232 19.22 -5.10 -6.31
C VAL A 232 18.53 -5.95 -7.37
N ALA A 233 17.56 -5.34 -8.05
CA ALA A 233 16.92 -5.83 -9.27
C ALA A 233 17.20 -4.87 -10.44
N ILE A 234 17.72 -5.39 -11.54
CA ILE A 234 18.11 -4.63 -12.74
C ILE A 234 17.18 -5.01 -13.89
N TYR A 235 16.20 -4.16 -14.17
CA TYR A 235 15.36 -4.28 -15.36
C TYR A 235 16.17 -3.83 -16.58
N ARG A 236 16.57 -4.79 -17.41
CA ARG A 236 17.46 -4.56 -18.54
C ARG A 236 16.71 -3.92 -19.70
N SER A 237 17.37 -2.95 -20.34
CA SER A 237 16.89 -2.38 -21.58
C SER A 237 16.78 -3.45 -22.68
N PRO A 238 15.72 -3.42 -23.52
CA PRO A 238 15.64 -4.27 -24.72
C PRO A 238 16.55 -3.76 -25.86
N SER A 239 17.17 -2.59 -25.72
CA SER A 239 18.12 -2.06 -26.71
C SER A 239 19.37 -2.96 -26.83
N SER A 240 19.84 -3.19 -28.06
CA SER A 240 21.12 -3.85 -28.31
C SER A 240 22.34 -2.96 -28.02
N ALA A 241 22.12 -1.66 -27.80
CA ALA A 241 23.09 -0.68 -27.39
C ALA A 241 22.45 0.26 -26.35
N PRO A 242 22.27 -0.20 -25.10
CA PRO A 242 21.75 0.65 -24.03
C PRO A 242 22.71 1.82 -23.77
N LYS A 243 22.14 2.95 -23.36
CA LYS A 243 22.90 4.13 -22.94
C LYS A 243 23.66 3.81 -21.64
N PRO A 244 24.83 4.43 -21.41
CA PRO A 244 25.71 4.09 -20.29
C PRO A 244 25.25 4.63 -18.92
N ASP A 245 24.21 5.44 -18.87
CA ASP A 245 23.64 6.02 -17.66
C ASP A 245 22.24 5.42 -17.37
N PRO A 246 22.09 4.57 -16.33
CA PRO A 246 20.82 3.92 -16.00
C PRO A 246 19.88 4.90 -15.27
N ILE A 247 18.68 4.43 -14.96
CA ILE A 247 17.78 5.07 -13.99
C ILE A 247 17.95 4.33 -12.66
N ILE A 248 18.25 5.04 -11.57
CA ILE A 248 18.24 4.49 -10.20
C ILE A 248 16.96 4.95 -9.53
N TYR A 249 16.07 4.02 -9.22
CA TYR A 249 14.84 4.30 -8.47
C TYR A 249 15.11 4.35 -6.96
N LEU A 250 14.59 5.37 -6.29
CA LEU A 250 14.68 5.57 -4.85
C LEU A 250 13.25 5.62 -4.27
N SER A 251 12.89 4.58 -3.54
CA SER A 251 11.55 4.42 -2.97
C SER A 251 11.25 5.43 -1.85
N GLY A 252 9.95 5.66 -1.64
CA GLY A 252 9.43 6.46 -0.55
C GLY A 252 9.38 5.72 0.79
N GLY A 253 8.53 6.23 1.69
CA GLY A 253 8.32 5.65 3.02
C GLY A 253 8.80 6.61 4.11
N PRO A 254 10.07 6.57 4.57
CA PRO A 254 11.17 5.68 4.18
C PRO A 254 10.90 4.20 4.52
N GLY A 255 11.79 3.31 4.12
CA GLY A 255 11.61 1.87 4.33
C GLY A 255 10.66 1.20 3.34
N GLY A 256 10.30 1.87 2.24
CA GLY A 256 9.46 1.31 1.19
C GLY A 256 10.14 0.20 0.41
N GLN A 257 9.48 -0.96 0.37
CA GLN A 257 9.89 -2.19 -0.31
C GLN A 257 9.92 -1.96 -1.83
N ALA A 258 11.10 -1.64 -2.37
CA ALA A 258 11.25 -1.15 -3.73
C ALA A 258 11.17 -2.32 -4.73
N ILE A 259 11.79 -3.46 -4.41
CA ILE A 259 11.80 -4.65 -5.26
C ILE A 259 10.38 -5.22 -5.41
N GLU A 260 9.64 -5.43 -4.33
CA GLU A 260 8.25 -5.91 -4.41
C GLU A 260 7.33 -4.93 -5.16
N TRP A 261 7.46 -3.62 -4.91
CA TRP A 261 6.74 -2.60 -5.67
C TRP A 261 7.02 -2.67 -7.18
N SER A 262 8.27 -2.92 -7.58
CA SER A 262 8.70 -2.88 -8.98
C SER A 262 8.02 -3.93 -9.87
N ALA A 263 7.61 -5.07 -9.30
CA ALA A 263 6.84 -6.09 -10.01
C ALA A 263 5.45 -5.59 -10.42
N GLY A 264 4.76 -4.87 -9.53
CA GLY A 264 3.44 -4.28 -9.78
C GLY A 264 3.50 -3.02 -10.65
N ALA A 265 4.56 -2.21 -10.50
CA ALA A 265 4.77 -0.97 -11.23
C ALA A 265 5.39 -1.15 -12.64
N TYR A 266 5.60 -2.40 -13.08
CA TYR A 266 6.31 -2.64 -14.34
C TYR A 266 5.64 -2.00 -15.56
N GLU A 267 4.36 -2.26 -15.79
CA GLU A 267 3.66 -1.77 -17.00
C GLU A 267 3.43 -0.25 -16.96
N SER A 268 3.22 0.34 -15.78
CA SER A 268 2.89 1.77 -15.62
C SER A 268 4.12 2.68 -15.54
N VAL A 269 5.23 2.21 -14.96
CA VAL A 269 6.42 3.05 -14.68
C VAL A 269 7.69 2.54 -15.36
N ILE A 270 7.99 1.24 -15.29
CA ILE A 270 9.29 0.71 -15.71
C ILE A 270 9.35 0.50 -17.23
N ALA A 271 8.36 -0.19 -17.81
CA ALA A 271 8.29 -0.53 -19.23
C ALA A 271 8.34 0.71 -20.15
N PRO A 272 7.68 1.85 -19.83
CA PRO A 272 7.85 3.10 -20.59
C PRO A 272 9.27 3.68 -20.57
N LEU A 273 10.07 3.39 -19.54
CA LEU A 273 11.35 4.04 -19.28
C LEU A 273 12.60 3.19 -19.63
N ILE A 274 12.48 1.86 -19.67
CA ILE A 274 13.61 0.96 -19.99
C ILE A 274 14.04 0.96 -21.47
N GLY A 275 13.33 1.65 -22.36
CA GLY A 275 13.51 1.54 -23.82
C GLY A 275 14.96 1.70 -24.33
N GLU A 276 15.74 2.58 -23.70
CA GLU A 276 17.17 2.79 -24.01
C GLU A 276 18.11 2.66 -22.80
N ARG A 277 17.57 2.42 -21.60
CA ARG A 277 18.30 2.50 -20.32
C ARG A 277 17.93 1.32 -19.43
N ASP A 278 18.89 0.82 -18.65
CA ASP A 278 18.56 -0.09 -17.56
C ASP A 278 17.86 0.69 -16.44
N PHE A 279 16.85 0.10 -15.82
CA PHE A 279 16.14 0.65 -14.67
C PHE A 279 16.47 -0.21 -13.45
N ILE A 280 17.21 0.39 -12.51
CA ILE A 280 17.76 -0.26 -11.34
C ILE A 280 16.86 0.09 -10.16
N VAL A 281 16.36 -0.96 -9.51
CA VAL A 281 15.63 -0.91 -8.25
C VAL A 281 16.50 -1.58 -7.20
N PHE A 282 16.61 -0.99 -6.02
CA PHE A 282 17.25 -1.64 -4.89
C PHE A 282 16.50 -1.30 -3.61
N ASP A 283 16.48 -2.25 -2.68
CA ASP A 283 15.95 -2.01 -1.34
C ASP A 283 17.04 -1.31 -0.52
N PRO A 284 16.79 -0.14 0.08
CA PRO A 284 17.78 0.54 0.91
C PRO A 284 18.25 -0.31 2.10
N ARG A 285 19.34 0.11 2.75
CA ARG A 285 19.80 -0.51 4.00
C ARG A 285 18.65 -0.71 4.99
N GLY A 286 18.51 -1.93 5.49
CA GLY A 286 17.49 -2.28 6.46
C GLY A 286 16.09 -2.56 5.91
N VAL A 287 15.91 -2.68 4.59
CA VAL A 287 14.58 -2.85 3.95
C VAL A 287 14.47 -4.21 3.27
N ASP A 288 13.38 -4.94 3.55
CA ASP A 288 12.90 -6.10 2.79
C ASP A 288 13.95 -7.16 2.39
N HIS A 289 14.36 -7.21 1.12
CA HIS A 289 15.33 -8.20 0.64
C HIS A 289 16.77 -7.88 1.05
N SER A 290 17.07 -6.64 1.46
CA SER A 290 18.38 -6.22 1.95
C SER A 290 18.69 -6.79 3.34
N GLN A 291 19.96 -7.11 3.59
CA GLN A 291 20.37 -7.92 4.74
C GLN A 291 21.33 -7.13 5.67
N PRO A 292 20.98 -6.95 6.96
CA PRO A 292 19.74 -7.36 7.62
C PRO A 292 18.55 -6.47 7.22
N ALA A 293 17.35 -7.03 7.22
CA ALA A 293 16.10 -6.27 7.16
C ALA A 293 15.68 -5.88 8.59
N LEU A 294 15.31 -4.62 8.80
CA LEU A 294 14.95 -4.11 10.13
C LEU A 294 13.46 -4.32 10.42
N GLU A 295 12.99 -5.56 10.34
CA GLU A 295 11.57 -5.87 10.55
C GLU A 295 11.17 -5.85 12.03
N CYS A 296 9.97 -5.31 12.30
CA CYS A 296 9.39 -5.23 13.65
C CYS A 296 8.16 -6.13 13.81
N ASP A 297 8.43 -7.42 13.74
CA ASP A 297 7.49 -8.54 13.90
C ASP A 297 6.61 -8.40 15.16
N GLU A 298 7.18 -7.88 16.27
CA GLU A 298 6.49 -7.63 17.53
C GLU A 298 5.45 -6.50 17.40
N PHE A 299 5.74 -5.47 16.62
CA PHE A 299 4.84 -4.35 16.39
C PHE A 299 3.64 -4.79 15.56
N GLY A 300 3.87 -5.57 14.49
CA GLY A 300 2.80 -6.18 13.70
C GLY A 300 1.91 -7.12 14.52
N LYS A 301 2.50 -7.95 15.39
CA LYS A 301 1.75 -8.81 16.33
C LYS A 301 0.92 -8.01 17.32
N THR A 302 1.46 -6.93 17.88
CA THR A 302 0.72 -6.02 18.76
C THR A 302 -0.41 -5.30 18.03
N TYR A 303 -0.17 -4.82 16.81
CA TYR A 303 -1.18 -4.19 15.97
C TYR A 303 -2.36 -5.12 15.67
N LEU A 304 -2.07 -6.38 15.31
CA LEU A 304 -3.11 -7.41 15.13
C LEU A 304 -3.87 -7.72 16.43
N GLN A 305 -3.21 -7.75 17.59
CA GLN A 305 -3.87 -7.94 18.89
C GLN A 305 -4.77 -6.75 19.27
N ASP A 306 -4.34 -5.53 18.97
CA ASP A 306 -5.09 -4.30 19.21
C ASP A 306 -6.36 -4.25 18.37
N LEU A 307 -6.20 -4.53 17.07
CA LEU A 307 -7.28 -4.72 16.11
C LEU A 307 -8.27 -5.80 16.59
N GLU A 308 -7.78 -6.94 17.08
CA GLU A 308 -8.60 -8.02 17.64
C GLU A 308 -9.24 -7.69 19.01
N GLY A 309 -9.07 -6.47 19.53
CA GLY A 309 -9.63 -6.03 20.81
C GLY A 309 -9.04 -6.73 22.03
N LYS A 310 -7.88 -7.39 21.88
CA LYS A 310 -7.19 -8.13 22.94
C LYS A 310 -6.39 -7.22 23.87
N ILE A 311 -6.10 -6.00 23.44
CA ILE A 311 -5.35 -5.00 24.20
C ILE A 311 -6.36 -4.04 24.86
N PRO A 312 -6.36 -3.91 26.20
CA PRO A 312 -7.17 -2.91 26.90
C PRO A 312 -6.83 -1.50 26.43
N GLY A 313 -7.83 -0.67 26.16
CA GLY A 313 -7.62 0.67 25.56
C GLY A 313 -6.77 1.62 26.42
N ASP A 314 -6.78 1.43 27.75
CA ASP A 314 -5.93 2.13 28.72
C ASP A 314 -4.48 1.63 28.74
N GLN A 315 -4.22 0.44 28.20
CA GLN A 315 -2.90 -0.19 28.10
C GLN A 315 -2.32 -0.13 26.68
N ARG A 316 -3.10 0.32 25.68
CA ARG A 316 -2.69 0.38 24.27
C ARG A 316 -1.30 0.97 24.06
N VAL A 317 -1.02 2.12 24.67
CA VAL A 317 0.28 2.81 24.57
C VAL A 317 1.41 1.90 25.06
N SER A 318 1.30 1.32 26.26
CA SER A 318 2.37 0.49 26.84
C SER A 318 2.62 -0.81 26.08
N TYR A 319 1.60 -1.36 25.39
CA TYR A 319 1.79 -2.49 24.48
C TYR A 319 2.60 -2.12 23.23
N TYR A 320 2.32 -0.98 22.58
CA TYR A 320 3.11 -0.53 21.42
C TYR A 320 4.53 -0.09 21.83
N GLU A 321 4.69 0.61 22.95
CA GLU A 321 6.01 0.95 23.51
C GLU A 321 6.82 -0.31 23.83
N GLY A 322 6.19 -1.32 24.45
CA GLY A 322 6.81 -2.61 24.75
C GLY A 322 7.20 -3.39 23.49
N ALA A 323 6.35 -3.39 22.46
CA ALA A 323 6.64 -4.02 21.18
C ALA A 323 7.78 -3.33 20.43
N LEU A 324 7.82 -1.99 20.45
CA LEU A 324 8.89 -1.19 19.87
C LEU A 324 10.23 -1.47 20.55
N LEU A 325 10.25 -1.48 21.89
CA LEU A 325 11.44 -1.84 22.67
C LEU A 325 11.88 -3.29 22.41
N ALA A 326 10.95 -4.22 22.25
CA ALA A 326 11.27 -5.60 21.90
C ALA A 326 11.93 -5.68 20.51
N CYS A 327 11.34 -5.06 19.48
CA CYS A 327 11.93 -4.98 18.15
C CYS A 327 13.35 -4.38 18.19
N LYS A 328 13.51 -3.20 18.80
CA LYS A 328 14.81 -2.52 18.97
C LYS A 328 15.87 -3.46 19.57
N ASN A 329 15.53 -4.11 20.68
CA ASN A 329 16.45 -5.00 21.39
C ASN A 329 16.77 -6.25 20.57
N ASN A 330 15.82 -6.78 19.80
CA ASN A 330 16.03 -7.94 18.94
C ASN A 330 16.94 -7.60 17.75
N LEU A 331 16.74 -6.46 17.09
CA LEU A 331 17.61 -5.98 16.01
C LEU A 331 19.06 -5.74 16.49
N ILE A 332 19.23 -5.10 17.66
CA ILE A 332 20.56 -4.92 18.26
C ILE A 332 21.20 -6.26 18.63
N GLN A 333 20.44 -7.24 19.13
CA GLN A 333 20.95 -8.59 19.41
C GLN A 333 21.32 -9.38 18.15
N GLN A 334 20.69 -9.09 17.02
CA GLN A 334 21.06 -9.61 15.69
C GLN A 334 22.30 -8.92 15.11
N GLY A 335 22.81 -7.86 15.76
CA GLY A 335 24.02 -7.14 15.38
C GLY A 335 23.79 -5.81 14.67
N ALA A 336 22.54 -5.43 14.37
CA ALA A 336 22.24 -4.24 13.58
C ALA A 336 22.60 -2.93 14.31
N LYS A 337 23.39 -2.08 13.66
CA LYS A 337 23.79 -0.75 14.15
C LYS A 337 22.77 0.30 13.74
N LEU A 338 21.62 0.35 14.41
CA LEU A 338 20.47 1.22 14.06
C LEU A 338 20.83 2.70 13.79
N SER A 339 21.92 3.23 14.37
CA SER A 339 22.41 4.60 14.11
C SER A 339 23.08 4.82 12.75
N ALA A 340 23.30 3.77 11.95
CA ALA A 340 23.86 3.84 10.60
C ALA A 340 22.77 3.74 9.50
N TYR A 341 21.50 3.87 9.86
CA TYR A 341 20.36 3.79 8.93
C TYR A 341 19.80 5.21 8.75
N THR A 342 20.57 6.04 8.04
CA THR A 342 20.32 7.48 7.80
C THR A 342 20.20 7.79 6.31
N SER A 343 19.59 8.93 5.93
CA SER A 343 19.59 9.41 4.54
C SER A 343 20.99 9.64 3.98
N LEU A 344 21.95 10.07 4.81
CA LEU A 344 23.34 10.27 4.41
C LEU A 344 24.03 8.94 4.06
N ASP A 345 23.85 7.92 4.87
CA ASP A 345 24.37 6.58 4.62
C ASP A 345 23.71 5.93 3.38
N MET A 346 22.39 6.11 3.22
CA MET A 346 21.65 5.68 2.02
C MET A 346 22.13 6.39 0.75
N ALA A 347 22.51 7.67 0.81
CA ALA A 347 23.07 8.37 -0.34
C ALA A 347 24.44 7.83 -0.75
N ALA A 348 25.26 7.41 0.21
CA ALA A 348 26.51 6.71 -0.07
C ALA A 348 26.27 5.30 -0.62
N ASP A 349 25.20 4.61 -0.21
CA ASP A 349 24.76 3.34 -0.82
C ASP A 349 24.42 3.50 -2.31
N VAL A 350 23.70 4.56 -2.69
CA VAL A 350 23.38 4.84 -4.11
C VAL A 350 24.65 4.92 -4.95
N LYS A 351 25.68 5.63 -4.46
CA LYS A 351 26.98 5.70 -5.13
C LYS A 351 27.64 4.33 -5.24
N ASP A 352 27.65 3.55 -4.16
CA ASP A 352 28.22 2.21 -4.18
C ASP A 352 27.48 1.27 -5.17
N VAL A 353 26.15 1.35 -5.24
CA VAL A 353 25.32 0.59 -6.21
C VAL A 353 25.65 0.98 -7.65
N VAL A 354 25.73 2.28 -7.96
CA VAL A 354 26.11 2.76 -9.32
C VAL A 354 27.48 2.21 -9.73
N LEU A 355 28.48 2.32 -8.84
CA LEU A 355 29.85 1.91 -9.13
C LEU A 355 30.03 0.38 -9.18
N ALA A 356 29.41 -0.37 -8.26
CA ALA A 356 29.51 -1.83 -8.21
C ALA A 356 28.86 -2.52 -9.41
N LEU A 357 27.84 -1.88 -10.00
CA LEU A 357 27.20 -2.33 -11.24
C LEU A 357 27.95 -1.92 -12.52
N GLY A 358 29.07 -1.19 -12.39
CA GLY A 358 29.94 -0.79 -13.49
C GLY A 358 29.53 0.49 -14.22
N TYR A 359 28.61 1.27 -13.66
CA TYR A 359 28.18 2.56 -14.22
C TYR A 359 29.05 3.71 -13.70
N GLN A 360 29.22 4.75 -14.52
CA GLN A 360 29.96 5.95 -14.14
C GLN A 360 29.05 7.03 -13.54
N GLN A 361 27.86 7.18 -14.11
CA GLN A 361 26.82 8.10 -13.66
C GLN A 361 25.46 7.45 -13.84
N ALA A 362 24.47 7.87 -13.06
CA ALA A 362 23.07 7.48 -13.20
C ALA A 362 22.15 8.69 -13.20
N ASN A 363 20.91 8.46 -13.62
CA ASN A 363 19.80 9.39 -13.48
C ASN A 363 19.01 8.97 -12.25
N LEU A 364 18.94 9.82 -11.22
CA LEU A 364 18.19 9.51 -10.00
C LEU A 364 16.70 9.69 -10.27
N TYR A 365 15.87 8.77 -9.78
CA TYR A 365 14.41 8.88 -9.80
C TYR A 365 13.88 8.60 -8.40
N GLY A 366 13.71 9.65 -7.61
CA GLY A 366 13.19 9.58 -6.26
C GLY A 366 11.70 9.89 -6.20
N ILE A 367 10.97 9.11 -5.40
CA ILE A 367 9.55 9.39 -5.09
C ILE A 367 9.39 9.59 -3.59
N SER A 368 8.62 10.60 -3.19
CA SER A 368 8.30 10.85 -1.77
C SER A 368 9.59 11.03 -0.96
N TYR A 369 9.77 10.30 0.14
CA TYR A 369 11.03 10.30 0.90
C TYR A 369 12.29 9.99 0.09
N GLY A 370 12.18 9.19 -0.99
CA GLY A 370 13.31 8.91 -1.90
C GLY A 370 13.86 10.17 -2.57
N THR A 371 13.07 11.24 -2.69
CA THR A 371 13.56 12.55 -3.15
C THR A 371 14.51 13.20 -2.15
N ARG A 372 14.37 12.95 -0.84
CA ARG A 372 15.30 13.40 0.19
C ARG A 372 16.65 12.70 0.01
N VAL A 373 16.64 11.36 -0.11
CA VAL A 373 17.84 10.58 -0.38
C VAL A 373 18.52 11.04 -1.67
N ALA A 374 17.75 11.29 -2.75
CA ALA A 374 18.27 11.83 -4.00
C ALA A 374 19.00 13.18 -3.82
N GLN A 375 18.44 14.10 -3.03
CA GLN A 375 19.08 15.39 -2.70
C GLN A 375 20.40 15.18 -1.93
N PHE A 376 20.47 14.24 -0.98
CA PHE A 376 21.72 13.87 -0.34
C PHE A 376 22.74 13.34 -1.37
N VAL A 377 22.36 12.49 -2.34
CA VAL A 377 23.26 12.03 -3.40
C VAL A 377 23.75 13.21 -4.25
N MET A 378 22.87 14.12 -4.67
CA MET A 378 23.20 15.32 -5.45
C MET A 378 24.22 16.23 -4.75
N ARG A 379 24.17 16.32 -3.41
CA ARG A 379 25.11 17.13 -2.61
C ARG A 379 26.41 16.39 -2.29
N ASN A 380 26.32 15.12 -1.91
CA ASN A 380 27.41 14.36 -1.29
C ASN A 380 28.15 13.44 -2.28
N SER A 381 27.61 13.21 -3.47
CA SER A 381 28.24 12.44 -4.56
C SER A 381 27.78 12.92 -5.96
N PRO A 382 27.88 14.23 -6.28
CA PRO A 382 27.43 14.77 -7.57
C PRO A 382 28.12 14.13 -8.77
N GLU A 383 29.33 13.58 -8.61
CA GLU A 383 30.08 12.96 -9.69
C GLU A 383 29.39 11.73 -10.32
N VAL A 384 28.56 11.01 -9.55
CA VAL A 384 27.79 9.86 -10.06
C VAL A 384 26.39 10.23 -10.54
N VAL A 385 26.02 11.51 -10.55
CA VAL A 385 24.69 11.98 -10.96
C VAL A 385 24.76 12.71 -12.29
N ARG A 386 24.01 12.24 -13.28
CA ARG A 386 23.81 12.93 -14.57
C ARG A 386 22.63 13.89 -14.52
N SER A 387 21.53 13.46 -13.90
CA SER A 387 20.31 14.25 -13.71
C SER A 387 19.47 13.65 -12.59
N ALA A 388 18.49 14.40 -12.09
CA ALA A 388 17.54 13.94 -11.08
C ALA A 388 16.08 14.13 -11.53
N ILE A 389 15.22 13.18 -11.18
CA ILE A 389 13.77 13.22 -11.30
C ILE A 389 13.23 13.08 -9.88
N LEU A 390 12.56 14.09 -9.37
CA LEU A 390 12.10 14.17 -7.99
C LEU A 390 10.58 14.35 -7.97
N ASP A 391 9.85 13.30 -7.60
CA ASP A 391 8.39 13.31 -7.56
C ASP A 391 7.87 13.32 -6.12
N SER A 392 6.90 14.20 -5.83
CA SER A 392 6.37 14.42 -4.47
C SER A 392 7.49 14.74 -3.47
N VAL A 393 8.12 15.91 -3.66
CA VAL A 393 9.39 16.28 -3.02
C VAL A 393 9.30 16.47 -1.50
N VAL A 394 10.27 15.90 -0.79
CA VAL A 394 10.63 16.21 0.61
C VAL A 394 11.96 16.99 0.63
N PRO A 395 11.96 18.32 0.79
CA PRO A 395 13.19 19.11 0.86
C PRO A 395 14.00 18.74 2.10
N VAL A 396 15.32 18.75 1.99
CA VAL A 396 16.23 18.32 3.08
C VAL A 396 16.02 19.15 4.37
N GLU A 397 15.73 20.43 4.24
CA GLU A 397 15.51 21.36 5.35
C GLU A 397 14.11 21.27 6.01
N VAL A 398 13.17 20.50 5.44
CA VAL A 398 11.79 20.38 5.95
C VAL A 398 11.68 19.32 7.05
N GLN A 399 10.87 19.63 8.07
CA GLN A 399 10.48 18.75 9.18
C GLN A 399 9.00 18.38 9.05
N MET A 400 8.71 17.24 8.43
CA MET A 400 7.36 16.80 8.08
C MET A 400 6.46 16.51 9.29
N PHE A 401 7.04 16.08 10.42
CA PHE A 401 6.30 15.71 11.64
C PHE A 401 6.04 16.85 12.62
N ASN A 402 6.39 18.10 12.28
CA ASN A 402 6.05 19.22 13.15
C ASN A 402 4.52 19.46 13.13
N GLN A 403 3.90 19.61 14.30
CA GLN A 403 2.46 19.94 14.45
C GLN A 403 2.05 21.28 13.81
N GLY A 404 3.03 22.14 13.50
CA GLY A 404 2.83 23.35 12.70
C GLY A 404 2.69 23.08 11.19
N SER A 405 2.90 21.84 10.74
CA SER A 405 2.71 21.43 9.34
C SER A 405 1.22 21.32 9.02
N THR A 406 0.67 22.40 8.47
CA THR A 406 -0.74 22.50 8.05
C THR A 406 -1.03 21.79 6.73
N ALA A 407 -0.09 21.06 6.13
CA ALA A 407 -0.21 20.47 4.78
C ALA A 407 -1.55 19.73 4.55
N GLY A 408 -1.98 18.91 5.50
CA GLY A 408 -3.25 18.17 5.43
C GLY A 408 -4.52 19.03 5.61
N ASP A 409 -4.43 20.24 6.18
CA ASP A 409 -5.55 21.19 6.26
C ASP A 409 -5.54 22.18 5.09
N ASP A 410 -4.35 22.59 4.62
CA ASP A 410 -4.17 23.39 3.41
C ASP A 410 -4.68 22.68 2.16
N ILE A 411 -4.47 21.36 2.07
CA ILE A 411 -4.92 20.57 0.92
C ILE A 411 -6.45 20.34 0.94
N LEU A 412 -7.07 20.29 2.12
CA LEU A 412 -8.52 20.32 2.26
C LEU A 412 -9.09 21.66 1.77
N ARG A 413 -8.41 22.78 2.06
CA ARG A 413 -8.77 24.09 1.51
C ARG A 413 -8.70 24.11 -0.03
N VAL A 414 -7.68 23.50 -0.65
CA VAL A 414 -7.59 23.35 -2.12
C VAL A 414 -8.81 22.58 -2.67
N LEU A 415 -9.18 21.44 -2.05
CA LEU A 415 -10.39 20.70 -2.41
C LEU A 415 -11.66 21.56 -2.33
N PHE A 416 -11.83 22.34 -1.26
CA PHE A 416 -13.01 23.20 -1.08
C PHE A 416 -13.05 24.35 -2.09
N GLU A 417 -11.91 24.97 -2.38
CA GLU A 417 -11.77 26.05 -3.37
C GLU A 417 -12.06 25.55 -4.80
N ASP A 418 -11.50 24.40 -5.19
CA ASP A 418 -11.70 23.86 -6.53
C ASP A 418 -13.12 23.30 -6.73
N CYS A 419 -13.73 22.64 -5.74
CA CYS A 419 -15.16 22.25 -5.82
C CYS A 419 -16.09 23.47 -5.86
N LYS A 420 -15.75 24.57 -5.18
CA LYS A 420 -16.50 25.82 -5.25
C LYS A 420 -16.36 26.52 -6.60
N ALA A 421 -15.22 26.34 -7.29
CA ALA A 421 -14.97 26.87 -8.62
C ALA A 421 -15.63 26.04 -9.75
N ASP A 422 -15.84 24.74 -9.53
CA ASP A 422 -16.56 23.85 -10.44
C ASP A 422 -18.10 24.05 -10.31
N PRO A 423 -18.83 24.44 -11.38
CA PRO A 423 -20.28 24.63 -11.30
C PRO A 423 -21.10 23.38 -11.01
N ALA A 424 -20.62 22.20 -11.43
CA ALA A 424 -21.30 20.94 -11.14
C ALA A 424 -21.05 20.51 -9.69
N CYS A 425 -19.79 20.59 -9.22
CA CYS A 425 -19.44 20.27 -7.84
C CYS A 425 -20.13 21.22 -6.85
N SER A 426 -20.04 22.54 -7.06
CA SER A 426 -20.68 23.52 -6.19
C SER A 426 -22.21 23.43 -6.17
N SER A 427 -22.86 23.01 -7.27
CA SER A 427 -24.30 22.79 -7.32
C SER A 427 -24.73 21.49 -6.63
N ALA A 428 -23.93 20.42 -6.72
CA ALA A 428 -24.21 19.13 -6.07
C ALA A 428 -23.83 19.14 -4.58
N TYR A 429 -22.79 19.89 -4.21
CA TYR A 429 -22.16 19.93 -2.90
C TYR A 429 -21.95 21.37 -2.39
N PRO A 430 -23.03 22.18 -2.25
CA PRO A 430 -22.93 23.57 -1.82
C PRO A 430 -22.28 23.70 -0.44
N ASP A 431 -21.36 24.65 -0.28
CA ASP A 431 -20.63 24.88 0.99
C ASP A 431 -19.97 23.60 1.57
N LEU A 432 -19.13 22.96 0.74
CA LEU A 432 -18.43 21.72 1.07
C LEU A 432 -17.59 21.80 2.35
N GLU A 433 -16.98 22.96 2.63
CA GLU A 433 -16.20 23.21 3.85
C GLU A 433 -17.08 23.13 5.10
N SER A 434 -18.27 23.73 5.08
CA SER A 434 -19.25 23.64 6.17
C SER A 434 -19.78 22.21 6.34
N ALA A 435 -20.03 21.49 5.23
CA ALA A 435 -20.43 20.09 5.27
C ALA A 435 -19.34 19.20 5.93
N TYR A 436 -18.07 19.43 5.60
CA TYR A 436 -16.92 18.76 6.22
C TYR A 436 -16.82 19.05 7.72
N LYS A 437 -16.94 20.32 8.12
CA LYS A 437 -16.90 20.73 9.54
C LYS A 437 -18.03 20.09 10.34
N GLN A 438 -19.25 20.09 9.79
CA GLN A 438 -20.41 19.41 10.41
C GLN A 438 -20.17 17.91 10.60
N ALA A 439 -19.68 17.22 9.58
CA ALA A 439 -19.34 15.79 9.65
C ALA A 439 -18.25 15.50 10.71
N PHE A 440 -17.20 16.32 10.74
CA PHE A 440 -16.10 16.21 11.71
C PHE A 440 -16.59 16.40 13.16
N ASP A 441 -17.38 17.45 13.41
CA ASP A 441 -17.92 17.74 14.75
C ASP A 441 -18.94 16.70 15.20
N GLN A 442 -19.82 16.24 14.31
CA GLN A 442 -20.75 15.14 14.57
C GLN A 442 -20.01 13.88 15.01
N LEU A 443 -19.02 13.41 14.24
CA LEU A 443 -18.24 12.21 14.55
C LEU A 443 -17.36 12.35 15.80
N ASN A 444 -16.92 13.56 16.18
CA ASN A 444 -16.25 13.79 17.45
C ASN A 444 -17.22 13.78 18.64
N SER A 445 -18.45 14.27 18.46
CA SER A 445 -19.48 14.27 19.51
C SER A 445 -20.14 12.90 19.72
N GLN A 446 -20.28 12.12 18.65
CA GLN A 446 -20.89 10.79 18.63
C GLN A 446 -20.14 9.90 17.62
N PRO A 447 -19.01 9.29 18.01
CA PRO A 447 -18.28 8.36 17.16
C PRO A 447 -19.15 7.19 16.70
N VAL A 448 -19.01 6.80 15.43
CA VAL A 448 -19.75 5.67 14.86
C VAL A 448 -18.92 4.39 14.91
N HIS A 449 -19.57 3.25 15.19
CA HIS A 449 -18.93 1.95 15.19
C HIS A 449 -19.19 1.21 13.89
N VAL A 450 -18.12 0.71 13.25
CA VAL A 450 -18.20 0.17 11.88
C VAL A 450 -17.39 -1.12 11.74
N LYS A 451 -17.87 -2.06 10.88
CA LYS A 451 -17.32 -3.43 10.78
C LYS A 451 -16.26 -3.60 9.71
N VAL A 452 -14.98 -3.56 10.10
CA VAL A 452 -13.81 -3.80 9.23
C VAL A 452 -13.65 -5.29 9.00
N THR A 453 -13.55 -5.75 7.76
CA THR A 453 -13.16 -7.13 7.46
C THR A 453 -11.66 -7.14 7.20
N VAL A 454 -10.89 -7.85 8.03
CA VAL A 454 -9.41 -7.90 7.95
C VAL A 454 -8.93 -9.14 7.21
N THR A 455 -9.62 -10.26 7.36
CA THR A 455 -9.49 -11.45 6.49
C THR A 455 -10.88 -12.07 6.29
N GLU A 456 -11.02 -13.05 5.39
CA GLU A 456 -12.35 -13.65 5.08
C GLU A 456 -13.14 -14.08 6.32
N ASP A 457 -12.46 -14.64 7.33
CA ASP A 457 -13.03 -15.10 8.59
C ASP A 457 -13.02 -14.06 9.73
N ARG A 458 -12.41 -12.88 9.54
CA ARG A 458 -12.17 -11.90 10.63
C ARG A 458 -12.81 -10.55 10.37
N LYS A 459 -13.76 -10.18 11.25
CA LYS A 459 -14.45 -8.88 11.25
C LYS A 459 -14.29 -8.19 12.62
N LEU A 460 -13.95 -6.92 12.61
CA LEU A 460 -13.64 -6.08 13.78
C LEU A 460 -14.58 -4.88 13.84
N GLU A 461 -14.93 -4.40 15.03
CA GLU A 461 -15.67 -3.14 15.19
C GLU A 461 -14.72 -1.99 15.53
N GLN A 462 -14.51 -1.08 14.58
CA GLN A 462 -13.69 0.12 14.74
C GLN A 462 -14.57 1.31 15.11
N SER A 463 -14.13 2.15 16.05
CA SER A 463 -14.75 3.44 16.35
C SER A 463 -14.17 4.53 15.44
N ILE A 464 -15.04 5.35 14.83
CA ILE A 464 -14.71 6.39 13.87
C ILE A 464 -15.00 7.76 14.48
N SER A 465 -13.95 8.54 14.68
CA SER A 465 -14.00 9.92 15.15
C SER A 465 -13.92 10.91 13.99
N GLY A 466 -14.13 12.21 14.26
CA GLY A 466 -13.86 13.27 13.29
C GLY A 466 -12.41 13.26 12.79
N TYR A 467 -11.43 12.97 13.66
CA TYR A 467 -10.03 12.78 13.24
C TYR A 467 -9.84 11.60 12.30
N THR A 468 -10.56 10.50 12.53
CA THR A 468 -10.55 9.33 11.64
C THR A 468 -11.11 9.70 10.26
N PHE A 469 -12.20 10.48 10.22
CA PHE A 469 -12.79 11.00 8.99
C PHE A 469 -11.86 12.00 8.27
N ARG A 470 -11.26 12.97 8.98
CA ARG A 470 -10.24 13.87 8.44
C ARG A 470 -9.14 13.08 7.75
N ASN A 471 -8.53 12.15 8.47
CA ASN A 471 -7.41 11.37 7.93
C ASN A 471 -7.85 10.52 6.73
N ALA A 472 -9.06 9.95 6.75
CA ALA A 472 -9.63 9.23 5.60
C ALA A 472 -9.80 10.11 4.35
N ILE A 473 -10.26 11.37 4.49
CA ILE A 473 -10.38 12.31 3.37
C ILE A 473 -9.00 12.79 2.91
N VAL A 474 -8.10 13.16 3.83
CA VAL A 474 -6.73 13.57 3.48
C VAL A 474 -5.99 12.44 2.75
N TRP A 475 -6.16 11.17 3.15
CA TRP A 475 -5.59 10.02 2.44
C TRP A 475 -6.23 9.81 1.05
N ALA A 476 -7.54 10.04 0.92
CA ALA A 476 -8.26 10.02 -0.36
C ALA A 476 -7.84 11.16 -1.32
N LEU A 477 -7.06 12.14 -0.87
CA LEU A 477 -6.47 13.15 -1.76
C LEU A 477 -5.15 12.69 -2.40
N ARG A 478 -4.69 11.46 -2.14
CA ARG A 478 -3.46 10.90 -2.72
C ARG A 478 -3.62 10.32 -4.13
N SER A 479 -4.83 10.01 -4.60
CA SER A 479 -5.07 9.48 -5.96
C SER A 479 -6.22 10.20 -6.68
N PRO A 480 -6.17 10.35 -8.02
CA PRO A 480 -7.14 11.14 -8.78
C PRO A 480 -8.56 10.56 -8.70
N GLU A 481 -8.70 9.23 -8.70
CA GLU A 481 -9.99 8.55 -8.59
C GLU A 481 -10.67 8.85 -7.25
N THR A 482 -9.88 8.99 -6.17
CA THR A 482 -10.39 9.27 -4.83
C THR A 482 -10.55 10.77 -4.54
N ILE A 483 -9.73 11.65 -5.15
CA ILE A 483 -9.97 13.11 -5.18
C ILE A 483 -11.31 13.41 -5.85
N ALA A 484 -11.60 12.78 -7.00
CA ALA A 484 -12.86 12.98 -7.71
C ALA A 484 -14.10 12.64 -6.87
N LEU A 485 -14.01 11.67 -5.97
CA LEU A 485 -15.09 11.27 -5.06
C LEU A 485 -15.17 12.12 -3.79
N ALA A 486 -14.09 12.78 -3.36
CA ALA A 486 -13.99 13.38 -2.02
C ALA A 486 -15.17 14.29 -1.61
N PRO A 487 -15.72 15.18 -2.48
CA PRO A 487 -16.90 15.98 -2.16
C PRO A 487 -18.13 15.14 -1.82
N GLN A 488 -18.38 14.08 -2.59
CA GLN A 488 -19.46 13.12 -2.35
C GLN A 488 -19.28 12.39 -1.01
N LEU A 489 -18.05 12.02 -0.67
CA LEU A 489 -17.76 11.29 0.57
C LEU A 489 -18.02 12.17 1.79
N ILE A 490 -17.57 13.42 1.78
CA ILE A 490 -17.82 14.42 2.82
C ILE A 490 -19.33 14.58 3.06
N TYR A 491 -20.09 14.79 1.98
CA TYR A 491 -21.54 14.97 2.05
C TYR A 491 -22.27 13.75 2.63
N ARG A 492 -21.88 12.54 2.21
CA ARG A 492 -22.48 11.30 2.72
C ARG A 492 -22.21 11.08 4.20
N VAL A 493 -21.01 11.39 4.69
CA VAL A 493 -20.66 11.28 6.11
C VAL A 493 -21.47 12.28 6.97
N ARG A 494 -21.63 13.53 6.51
CA ARG A 494 -22.52 14.53 7.14
C ARG A 494 -23.97 14.03 7.25
N ASP A 495 -24.43 13.31 6.23
CA ASP A 495 -25.78 12.75 6.16
C ASP A 495 -25.91 11.37 6.87
N GLY A 496 -24.86 10.93 7.58
CA GLY A 496 -24.83 9.71 8.40
C GLY A 496 -24.39 8.44 7.66
N ASP A 497 -24.15 8.50 6.35
CA ASP A 497 -23.68 7.38 5.54
C ASP A 497 -22.15 7.23 5.62
N ASN A 498 -21.76 6.46 6.64
CA ASN A 498 -20.36 6.16 6.95
C ASN A 498 -19.81 4.94 6.18
N SER A 499 -20.53 4.43 5.18
CA SER A 499 -20.17 3.18 4.50
C SER A 499 -18.84 3.23 3.73
N ILE A 500 -18.39 4.42 3.33
CA ILE A 500 -17.12 4.62 2.60
C ILE A 500 -15.90 4.71 3.53
N LEU A 501 -16.06 5.18 4.78
CA LEU A 501 -14.96 5.32 5.74
C LEU A 501 -14.28 3.99 6.03
N MET A 502 -15.02 2.89 5.83
CA MET A 502 -14.52 1.53 5.81
C MET A 502 -13.40 1.27 4.82
N LEU A 503 -13.54 1.76 3.59
CA LEU A 503 -12.57 1.53 2.51
C LEU A 503 -11.35 2.42 2.74
N SER A 504 -11.57 3.70 3.06
CA SER A 504 -10.51 4.66 3.36
C SER A 504 -9.68 4.30 4.61
N LEU A 505 -10.21 3.46 5.52
CA LEU A 505 -9.43 2.89 6.63
C LEU A 505 -8.57 1.69 6.25
N ALA A 506 -8.97 0.90 5.23
CA ALA A 506 -8.22 -0.28 4.81
C ALA A 506 -7.00 0.08 3.95
N ILE A 507 -7.10 1.14 3.14
CA ILE A 507 -6.03 1.54 2.20
C ILE A 507 -4.71 1.90 2.92
N PRO A 508 -4.69 2.71 4.00
CA PRO A 508 -3.44 2.96 4.73
C PRO A 508 -2.81 1.68 5.28
N ILE A 509 -3.63 0.75 5.82
CA ILE A 509 -3.14 -0.52 6.37
C ILE A 509 -2.42 -1.34 5.30
N LEU A 510 -3.04 -1.48 4.11
CA LEU A 510 -2.44 -2.16 2.97
C LEU A 510 -1.19 -1.45 2.42
N THR A 511 -1.06 -0.13 2.64
CA THR A 511 0.10 0.65 2.18
C THR A 511 1.27 0.57 3.17
N PHE A 512 0.98 0.52 4.47
CA PHE A 512 2.01 0.37 5.50
C PHE A 512 2.53 -1.07 5.62
N ASP A 513 1.83 -2.06 5.08
CA ASP A 513 2.32 -3.45 4.93
C ASP A 513 3.59 -3.51 4.03
N SER A 514 3.75 -2.53 3.13
CA SER A 514 4.92 -2.36 2.25
C SER A 514 6.01 -1.42 2.81
N ILE A 515 6.12 -1.32 4.15
CA ILE A 515 7.12 -0.51 4.85
C ILE A 515 7.86 -1.35 5.90
N THR A 516 9.18 -1.53 5.75
CA THR A 516 10.03 -2.13 6.80
C THR A 516 10.17 -1.16 7.97
N LEU A 517 9.45 -1.44 9.06
CA LEU A 517 9.21 -0.46 10.13
C LEU A 517 10.47 -0.01 10.88
N GLY A 518 11.42 -0.90 11.18
CA GLY A 518 12.65 -0.53 11.89
C GLY A 518 13.56 0.38 11.06
N SER A 519 13.53 0.27 9.72
CA SER A 519 14.21 1.23 8.83
C SER A 519 13.46 2.57 8.81
N TYR A 520 12.12 2.55 8.64
CA TYR A 520 11.29 3.75 8.74
C TYR A 520 11.55 4.56 10.02
N ILE A 521 11.63 3.89 11.17
CA ILE A 521 11.86 4.55 12.47
C ILE A 521 13.30 5.05 12.57
N SER A 522 14.31 4.24 12.26
CA SER A 522 15.73 4.65 12.36
C SER A 522 15.99 5.91 11.53
N VAL A 523 15.54 5.90 10.28
CA VAL A 523 15.71 6.99 9.32
C VAL A 523 14.97 8.24 9.78
N ASN A 524 13.66 8.17 10.08
CA ASN A 524 12.90 9.37 10.49
C ASN A 524 13.37 9.96 11.83
N CYS A 525 13.77 9.12 12.78
CA CYS A 525 14.25 9.60 14.08
C CYS A 525 15.59 10.32 13.99
N HIS A 526 16.41 9.97 13.00
CA HIS A 526 17.54 10.79 12.60
C HIS A 526 17.04 12.02 11.80
N ASP A 527 16.53 11.79 10.60
CA ASP A 527 16.37 12.79 9.55
C ASP A 527 15.22 13.80 9.74
N GLN A 528 14.30 13.59 10.69
CA GLN A 528 13.13 14.46 10.87
C GLN A 528 12.84 14.90 12.33
N VAL A 529 13.43 14.25 13.34
CA VAL A 529 13.12 14.50 14.76
C VAL A 529 14.31 15.11 15.49
N PHE A 530 14.51 16.42 15.33
CA PHE A 530 15.72 17.11 15.80
C PHE A 530 15.64 17.63 17.25
N ALA A 531 14.44 17.69 17.84
CA ALA A 531 14.20 18.39 19.10
C ALA A 531 14.32 17.48 20.32
N MET A 532 15.02 17.97 21.36
CA MET A 532 15.03 17.35 22.70
C MET A 532 13.73 17.63 23.51
N SER A 533 12.73 18.29 22.91
CA SER A 533 11.46 18.62 23.53
C SER A 533 10.29 18.34 22.59
N PHE A 534 9.15 18.00 23.17
CA PHE A 534 7.92 17.66 22.47
C PHE A 534 7.19 18.87 21.83
N GLU A 535 7.55 20.10 22.18
CA GLU A 535 6.84 21.30 21.73
C GLU A 535 6.86 21.44 20.20
N GLY A 536 5.71 21.21 19.57
CA GLY A 536 5.53 21.33 18.13
C GLY A 536 5.87 20.08 17.31
N LEU A 537 6.10 18.91 17.91
CA LEU A 537 6.28 17.61 17.20
C LEU A 537 5.07 16.68 17.40
N ASP A 538 4.75 15.82 16.43
CA ASP A 538 3.79 14.74 16.68
C ASP A 538 4.23 13.88 17.88
N LYS A 539 3.27 13.57 18.77
CA LYS A 539 3.59 12.90 20.04
C LYS A 539 4.02 11.45 19.81
N THR A 540 3.39 10.79 18.85
CA THR A 540 3.62 9.38 18.55
C THR A 540 5.04 9.20 18.03
N ILE A 541 5.46 9.96 17.03
CA ILE A 541 6.82 9.87 16.50
C ILE A 541 7.87 10.33 17.53
N TYR A 542 7.59 11.35 18.33
CA TYR A 542 8.50 11.81 19.39
C TYR A 542 8.75 10.71 20.45
N ASP A 543 7.70 10.07 20.96
CA ASP A 543 7.84 8.98 21.93
C ASP A 543 8.51 7.75 21.30
N MET A 544 8.17 7.41 20.05
CA MET A 544 8.84 6.34 19.31
C MET A 544 10.34 6.60 19.18
N CYS A 545 10.75 7.80 18.74
CA CYS A 545 12.15 8.15 18.57
C CYS A 545 12.91 8.23 19.90
N LYS A 546 12.26 8.67 20.98
CA LYS A 546 12.84 8.65 22.33
C LYS A 546 13.11 7.23 22.84
N LEU A 547 12.27 6.25 22.47
CA LEU A 547 12.50 4.84 22.78
C LEU A 547 13.54 4.21 21.84
N TRP A 548 13.54 4.60 20.56
CA TRP A 548 14.50 4.14 19.55
C TRP A 548 15.92 4.66 19.80
N ASP A 549 16.07 5.83 20.43
CA ASP A 549 17.34 6.41 20.91
C ASP A 549 18.41 6.55 19.82
N ILE A 550 18.02 7.17 18.71
CA ILE A 550 18.93 7.53 17.61
C ILE A 550 19.36 8.99 17.78
N LYS A 551 20.64 9.25 17.46
CA LYS A 551 21.18 10.62 17.52
C LYS A 551 20.54 11.48 16.43
N PRO A 552 20.28 12.76 16.68
CA PRO A 552 19.88 13.68 15.62
C PRO A 552 21.03 13.93 14.62
N PRO A 553 20.75 14.55 13.46
CA PRO A 553 21.73 14.81 12.41
C PRO A 553 22.76 15.85 12.86
N ILE A 554 23.94 15.83 12.25
CA ILE A 554 24.99 16.79 12.60
C ILE A 554 24.67 18.19 12.05
N PRO A 555 25.19 19.28 12.65
CA PRO A 555 24.99 20.62 12.11
C PRO A 555 25.43 20.73 10.65
N GLY A 556 24.55 21.25 9.79
CA GLY A 556 24.74 21.36 8.35
C GLY A 556 24.21 20.17 7.54
N GLU A 557 23.90 19.04 8.16
CA GLU A 557 23.41 17.85 7.44
C GLU A 557 22.05 18.10 6.77
N ASN A 558 21.18 18.86 7.43
CA ASN A 558 19.88 19.27 6.91
C ASN A 558 19.84 20.68 6.31
N ASP A 559 20.99 21.24 5.93
CA ASP A 559 21.01 22.47 5.14
C ASP A 559 20.44 22.22 3.73
N PRO A 560 19.73 23.19 3.12
CA PRO A 560 19.15 23.04 1.78
C PRO A 560 20.18 22.65 0.73
N VAL A 561 19.80 21.77 -0.20
CA VAL A 561 20.69 21.29 -1.25
C VAL A 561 20.73 22.29 -2.41
N VAL A 562 21.90 22.91 -2.61
CA VAL A 562 22.20 23.76 -3.76
C VAL A 562 22.96 22.93 -4.80
N SER A 563 22.48 22.91 -6.04
CA SER A 563 23.09 22.13 -7.13
C SER A 563 22.79 22.73 -8.51
N ASP A 564 23.67 22.43 -9.46
CA ASP A 564 23.54 22.69 -10.91
C ASP A 564 23.21 21.42 -11.71
N ILE A 565 23.03 20.27 -11.04
CA ILE A 565 22.54 19.03 -11.65
C ILE A 565 21.14 19.30 -12.24
N PRO A 566 20.92 19.05 -13.55
CA PRO A 566 19.61 19.19 -14.16
C PRO A 566 18.57 18.33 -13.44
N THR A 567 17.46 18.95 -13.03
CA THR A 567 16.45 18.31 -12.18
C THR A 567 15.03 18.54 -12.70
N LEU A 568 14.30 17.46 -12.99
CA LEU A 568 12.87 17.48 -13.26
C LEU A 568 12.12 17.21 -11.96
N ILE A 569 11.21 18.10 -11.58
CA ILE A 569 10.44 18.03 -10.33
C ILE A 569 8.96 17.86 -10.66
N PHE A 570 8.33 16.84 -10.08
CA PHE A 570 6.88 16.65 -10.14
C PHE A 570 6.23 16.93 -8.78
N ALA A 571 5.04 17.52 -8.81
CA ALA A 571 4.18 17.69 -7.65
C ALA A 571 2.71 17.55 -8.06
N GLY A 572 1.91 16.77 -7.33
CA GLY A 572 0.48 16.75 -7.56
C GLY A 572 -0.21 17.89 -6.81
N ARG A 573 -1.15 18.56 -7.46
CA ARG A 573 -1.91 19.68 -6.89
C ARG A 573 -2.59 19.34 -5.56
N TYR A 574 -3.00 18.09 -5.40
CA TYR A 574 -3.71 17.57 -4.23
C TYR A 574 -2.83 16.78 -3.27
N ASP A 575 -1.49 16.81 -3.42
CA ASP A 575 -0.58 16.07 -2.53
C ASP A 575 -0.73 16.51 -1.05
N PRO A 576 -1.23 15.64 -0.16
CA PRO A 576 -1.48 15.98 1.23
C PRO A 576 -0.25 15.83 2.13
N THR A 577 0.86 15.31 1.59
CA THR A 577 2.04 14.86 2.33
C THR A 577 3.27 15.68 1.94
N THR A 578 3.41 15.96 0.65
CA THR A 578 4.49 16.71 0.02
C THR A 578 3.90 17.74 -0.94
N PRO A 579 3.24 18.79 -0.40
CA PRO A 579 2.47 19.74 -1.19
C PRO A 579 3.34 20.49 -2.20
N PRO A 580 2.78 21.03 -3.31
CA PRO A 580 3.55 21.73 -4.37
C PRO A 580 4.50 22.83 -3.88
N ALA A 581 4.19 23.48 -2.73
CA ALA A 581 5.08 24.43 -2.08
C ALA A 581 6.50 23.87 -1.83
N PHE A 582 6.63 22.58 -1.51
CA PHE A 582 7.92 21.91 -1.31
C PHE A 582 8.71 21.76 -2.61
N ALA A 583 8.05 21.49 -3.73
CA ALA A 583 8.68 21.44 -5.04
C ALA A 583 9.24 22.81 -5.45
N TYR A 584 8.46 23.89 -5.25
CA TYR A 584 8.92 25.26 -5.50
C TYR A 584 10.02 25.72 -4.53
N GLN A 585 9.98 25.27 -3.28
CA GLN A 585 11.03 25.54 -2.30
C GLN A 585 12.36 24.92 -2.74
N LEU A 586 12.39 23.62 -3.08
CA LEU A 586 13.60 22.97 -3.59
C LEU A 586 14.07 23.60 -4.91
N ALA A 587 13.16 23.88 -5.85
CA ALA A 587 13.50 24.53 -7.11
C ALA A 587 14.22 25.88 -6.91
N GLY A 588 13.90 26.62 -5.84
CA GLY A 588 14.58 27.87 -5.46
C GLY A 588 16.07 27.69 -5.07
N HIS A 589 16.51 26.47 -4.78
CA HIS A 589 17.91 26.13 -4.47
C HIS A 589 18.66 25.48 -5.66
N LEU A 590 17.95 25.09 -6.72
CA LEU A 590 18.53 24.40 -7.87
C LEU A 590 18.64 25.34 -9.07
N SER A 591 19.86 25.58 -9.55
CA SER A 591 20.11 26.50 -10.68
C SER A 591 19.63 25.94 -12.03
N HIS A 592 19.38 24.64 -12.10
CA HIS A 592 18.89 23.94 -13.29
C HIS A 592 17.70 23.03 -12.94
N SER A 593 16.51 23.60 -12.78
CA SER A 593 15.30 22.85 -12.43
C SER A 593 14.09 23.17 -13.31
N TYR A 594 13.22 22.17 -13.48
CA TYR A 594 11.92 22.27 -14.16
C TYR A 594 10.82 21.71 -13.26
N VAL A 595 9.76 22.48 -12.99
CA VAL A 595 8.66 22.05 -12.12
C VAL A 595 7.41 21.76 -12.94
N ALA A 596 6.88 20.55 -12.82
CA ALA A 596 5.63 20.07 -13.39
C ALA A 596 4.59 19.84 -12.28
N GLU A 597 3.76 20.86 -12.00
CA GLU A 597 2.61 20.72 -11.10
C GLU A 597 1.43 20.07 -11.86
N VAL A 598 0.99 18.89 -11.43
CA VAL A 598 -0.02 18.09 -12.13
C VAL A 598 -1.40 18.33 -11.52
N GLY A 599 -2.29 18.94 -12.32
CA GLY A 599 -3.50 19.62 -11.82
C GLY A 599 -4.67 18.77 -11.33
N ASN A 600 -4.67 17.46 -11.58
CA ASN A 600 -5.68 16.50 -11.11
C ASN A 600 -5.12 15.42 -10.18
N GLU A 601 -3.81 15.44 -9.92
CA GLU A 601 -3.11 14.36 -9.21
C GLU A 601 -2.86 14.67 -7.74
N GLY A 602 -2.69 13.59 -6.97
CA GLY A 602 -2.37 13.60 -5.55
C GLY A 602 -0.88 13.40 -5.29
N HIS A 603 -0.49 12.24 -4.75
CA HIS A 603 0.89 11.93 -4.40
C HIS A 603 1.52 10.99 -5.41
N ALA A 604 2.78 11.23 -5.77
CA ALA A 604 3.53 10.55 -6.82
C ALA A 604 2.86 10.60 -8.22
N PRO A 605 2.46 11.80 -8.74
CA PRO A 605 1.84 11.97 -10.06
C PRO A 605 2.59 11.32 -11.24
N SER A 606 3.89 11.06 -11.15
CA SER A 606 4.63 10.39 -12.23
C SER A 606 4.49 8.86 -12.24
N ALA A 607 3.91 8.27 -11.18
CA ALA A 607 3.77 6.83 -10.99
C ALA A 607 2.31 6.31 -11.01
N THR A 608 1.31 7.17 -11.20
CA THR A 608 -0.12 6.77 -11.16
C THR A 608 -0.58 5.99 -12.38
N GLY A 609 0.05 6.19 -13.54
CA GLY A 609 -0.35 5.58 -14.82
C GLY A 609 -1.64 6.14 -15.43
N VAL A 610 -2.23 7.20 -14.84
CA VAL A 610 -3.49 7.82 -15.28
C VAL A 610 -3.31 8.69 -16.53
N SER A 611 -2.09 9.20 -16.74
CA SER A 611 -1.69 9.93 -17.95
C SER A 611 -0.32 9.45 -18.41
N ASP A 612 -0.09 9.44 -19.72
CA ASP A 612 1.23 9.17 -20.31
C ASP A 612 2.13 10.42 -20.40
N CYS A 613 1.62 11.60 -20.02
CA CYS A 613 2.37 12.85 -20.04
C CYS A 613 3.58 12.84 -19.08
N PRO A 614 3.48 12.43 -17.80
CA PRO A 614 4.66 12.37 -16.91
C PRO A 614 5.76 11.43 -17.42
N SER A 615 5.42 10.24 -17.92
CA SER A 615 6.41 9.29 -18.45
C SER A 615 7.05 9.79 -19.76
N LYS A 616 6.29 10.46 -20.64
CA LYS A 616 6.84 11.18 -21.80
C LYS A 616 7.80 12.29 -21.41
N LEU A 617 7.47 13.09 -20.38
CA LEU A 617 8.33 14.15 -19.88
C LEU A 617 9.64 13.59 -19.29
N ILE A 618 9.56 12.53 -18.49
CA ILE A 618 10.74 11.82 -17.97
C ILE A 618 11.59 11.31 -19.14
N SER A 619 10.97 10.70 -20.16
CA SER A 619 11.68 10.19 -21.34
C SER A 619 12.39 11.30 -22.12
N ALA A 620 11.72 12.44 -22.35
CA ALA A 620 12.29 13.60 -23.03
C ALA A 620 13.46 14.21 -22.23
N PHE A 621 13.27 14.41 -20.93
CA PHE A 621 14.29 14.92 -20.00
C PHE A 621 15.51 13.98 -19.93
N LEU A 622 15.30 12.65 -19.90
CA LEU A 622 16.41 11.69 -19.88
C LEU A 622 17.24 11.70 -21.17
N GLN A 623 16.69 12.12 -22.32
CA GLN A 623 17.45 12.27 -23.56
C GLN A 623 18.39 13.48 -23.49
N ASP A 624 17.87 14.68 -23.18
CA ASP A 624 18.68 15.87 -22.93
C ASP A 624 18.19 16.64 -21.68
N PRO A 625 18.79 16.39 -20.50
CA PRO A 625 18.41 17.08 -19.27
C PRO A 625 18.66 18.59 -19.33
N ASN A 626 19.56 19.05 -20.20
CA ASN A 626 19.88 20.47 -20.32
C ASN A 626 18.85 21.25 -21.12
N LEU A 627 17.96 20.56 -21.84
CA LEU A 627 16.85 21.15 -22.57
C LEU A 627 15.60 21.17 -21.70
N ALA A 628 14.91 22.31 -21.65
CA ALA A 628 13.64 22.43 -20.96
C ALA A 628 12.59 21.51 -21.63
N PRO A 629 11.96 20.58 -20.90
CA PRO A 629 10.95 19.69 -21.48
C PRO A 629 9.67 20.47 -21.79
N ASP A 630 8.93 20.03 -22.81
CA ASP A 630 7.67 20.66 -23.21
C ASP A 630 6.53 20.29 -22.25
N LEU A 631 6.26 21.20 -21.29
CA LEU A 631 5.20 21.04 -20.29
C LEU A 631 3.78 21.26 -20.83
N THR A 632 3.58 21.44 -22.14
CA THR A 632 2.24 21.68 -22.73
C THR A 632 1.26 20.58 -22.35
N CYS A 633 1.66 19.30 -22.35
CA CYS A 633 0.76 18.21 -21.98
C CYS A 633 0.29 18.27 -20.51
N ILE A 634 1.07 18.88 -19.59
CA ILE A 634 0.65 19.09 -18.20
C ILE A 634 -0.47 20.14 -18.13
N SER A 635 -0.41 21.16 -18.98
CA SER A 635 -1.48 22.17 -19.07
C SER A 635 -2.76 21.66 -19.75
N GLU A 636 -2.64 20.59 -20.55
CA GLU A 636 -3.77 19.91 -21.19
C GLU A 636 -4.43 18.86 -20.28
N ILE A 637 -3.74 18.38 -19.23
CA ILE A 637 -4.36 17.55 -18.19
C ILE A 637 -5.47 18.37 -17.54
N SER A 638 -6.72 17.96 -17.80
CA SER A 638 -7.90 18.60 -17.25
C SER A 638 -7.83 18.60 -15.72
N ARG A 639 -8.27 19.70 -15.09
CA ARG A 639 -8.58 19.71 -13.64
C ARG A 639 -9.45 18.52 -13.27
N ILE A 640 -9.36 18.09 -12.01
CA ILE A 640 -10.15 16.97 -11.51
C ILE A 640 -11.65 17.18 -11.81
N LYS A 641 -12.27 16.17 -12.41
CA LYS A 641 -13.71 16.14 -12.67
C LYS A 641 -14.39 15.50 -11.48
N PHE A 642 -14.96 16.30 -10.60
CA PHE A 642 -15.64 15.79 -9.42
C PHE A 642 -16.85 14.91 -9.79
N VAL A 643 -17.00 13.79 -9.09
CA VAL A 643 -18.15 12.89 -9.22
C VAL A 643 -19.35 13.54 -8.54
N VAL A 644 -20.37 13.87 -9.33
CA VAL A 644 -21.67 14.37 -8.87
C VAL A 644 -22.75 13.29 -9.06
N PRO A 645 -23.87 13.33 -8.32
CA PRO A 645 -24.98 12.41 -8.53
C PRO A 645 -25.65 12.69 -9.88
N TYR A 646 -26.02 11.64 -10.62
CA TYR A 646 -26.66 11.80 -11.91
C TYR A 646 -28.16 12.10 -11.78
N ASP A 647 -28.59 13.24 -12.30
CA ASP A 647 -29.95 13.78 -12.20
C ASP A 647 -30.76 13.71 -13.52
N ALA A 648 -30.21 13.06 -14.56
CA ALA A 648 -30.72 13.04 -15.93
C ALA A 648 -30.86 14.42 -16.63
N SER A 649 -30.21 15.48 -16.13
CA SER A 649 -30.21 16.80 -16.79
C SER A 649 -29.61 16.78 -18.21
N ALA A 650 -28.65 15.89 -18.46
CA ALA A 650 -28.13 15.57 -19.78
C ALA A 650 -28.00 14.05 -19.94
N PRO A 651 -28.40 13.44 -21.08
CA PRO A 651 -28.32 11.99 -21.26
C PRO A 651 -26.86 11.53 -21.36
N ILE A 652 -26.49 10.50 -20.60
CA ILE A 652 -25.17 9.86 -20.73
C ILE A 652 -25.11 9.13 -22.09
N ALA A 653 -24.17 9.52 -22.94
CA ALA A 653 -23.87 8.80 -24.18
C ALA A 653 -23.33 7.39 -23.86
N LEU A 654 -23.63 6.41 -24.69
CA LEU A 654 -23.09 5.06 -24.55
C LEU A 654 -22.13 4.73 -25.71
N GLU A 655 -20.96 4.23 -25.40
CA GLU A 655 -19.90 3.90 -26.37
C GLU A 655 -19.82 2.39 -26.58
N PRO A 656 -19.60 1.88 -27.81
CA PRO A 656 -19.39 0.45 -28.06
C PRO A 656 -18.19 -0.08 -27.28
N ALA A 657 -18.34 -1.25 -26.67
CA ALA A 657 -17.27 -1.91 -25.94
C ALA A 657 -17.30 -3.43 -26.16
N THR A 658 -16.12 -4.05 -26.17
CA THR A 658 -15.96 -5.51 -26.12
C THR A 658 -15.32 -5.87 -24.80
N ILE A 659 -15.89 -6.85 -24.09
CA ILE A 659 -15.34 -7.37 -22.83
C ILE A 659 -14.74 -8.75 -23.13
N ASP A 660 -13.50 -8.75 -23.62
CA ASP A 660 -12.80 -9.95 -24.14
C ASP A 660 -12.77 -11.10 -23.13
N LEU A 661 -12.58 -10.77 -21.83
CA LEU A 661 -12.59 -11.73 -20.72
C LEU A 661 -13.85 -12.63 -20.69
N TYR A 662 -14.97 -12.12 -21.22
CA TYR A 662 -16.26 -12.80 -21.25
C TYR A 662 -16.78 -13.04 -22.68
N GLY A 663 -16.08 -12.56 -23.73
CA GLY A 663 -16.56 -12.61 -25.10
C GLY A 663 -17.95 -11.97 -25.26
N ILE A 664 -18.09 -10.72 -24.77
CA ILE A 664 -19.33 -9.92 -24.83
C ILE A 664 -19.08 -8.69 -25.69
N ASN A 665 -20.01 -8.38 -26.60
CA ASN A 665 -20.14 -7.06 -27.20
C ASN A 665 -21.25 -6.31 -26.47
N THR A 666 -21.06 -5.03 -26.19
CA THR A 666 -22.02 -4.22 -25.44
C THR A 666 -21.82 -2.72 -25.74
N ARG A 667 -22.51 -1.86 -24.98
CA ARG A 667 -22.13 -0.46 -24.84
C ARG A 667 -21.91 -0.14 -23.36
N VAL A 668 -21.09 0.85 -23.08
CA VAL A 668 -20.79 1.33 -21.71
C VAL A 668 -20.95 2.84 -21.63
N PRO A 669 -21.15 3.42 -20.43
CA PRO A 669 -21.34 4.86 -20.31
C PRO A 669 -20.06 5.62 -20.69
N ALA A 670 -20.19 6.62 -21.57
CA ALA A 670 -19.09 7.43 -22.04
C ALA A 670 -18.40 8.15 -20.87
N GLY A 671 -17.07 8.06 -20.80
CA GLY A 671 -16.29 8.63 -19.70
C GLY A 671 -16.46 7.93 -18.35
N TRP A 672 -16.99 6.70 -18.30
CA TRP A 672 -16.84 5.81 -17.14
C TRP A 672 -15.60 4.94 -17.30
N ASN A 673 -14.90 4.72 -16.19
CA ASN A 673 -13.66 3.98 -16.10
C ASN A 673 -13.94 2.49 -15.86
N LYS A 674 -13.07 1.62 -16.40
CA LYS A 674 -13.13 0.17 -16.20
C LYS A 674 -12.53 -0.18 -14.82
N ALA A 675 -13.33 -0.75 -13.94
CA ALA A 675 -12.98 -1.08 -12.55
C ALA A 675 -12.78 -2.60 -12.33
N ASP A 676 -12.19 -3.26 -13.33
CA ASP A 676 -11.97 -4.71 -13.47
C ASP A 676 -13.21 -5.62 -13.52
N PHE A 677 -13.00 -6.88 -13.92
CA PHE A 677 -14.00 -7.95 -14.00
C PHE A 677 -15.32 -7.58 -14.69
N GLY A 678 -15.26 -6.73 -15.72
CA GLY A 678 -16.42 -6.26 -16.47
C GLY A 678 -17.27 -5.19 -15.76
N PHE A 679 -16.77 -4.61 -14.67
CA PHE A 679 -17.37 -3.43 -14.03
C PHE A 679 -16.84 -2.13 -14.63
N TYR A 680 -17.73 -1.15 -14.70
CA TYR A 680 -17.44 0.23 -15.08
C TYR A 680 -18.09 1.17 -14.05
N ASN A 681 -17.39 2.23 -13.65
CA ASN A 681 -17.88 3.23 -12.70
C ASN A 681 -17.35 4.64 -13.03
N ARG A 682 -17.77 5.67 -12.29
CA ARG A 682 -17.47 7.07 -12.67
C ARG A 682 -16.02 7.47 -12.41
N SER A 683 -15.46 7.03 -11.29
CA SER A 683 -14.16 7.51 -10.79
C SER A 683 -12.95 6.66 -11.19
N GLY A 684 -13.15 5.39 -11.55
CA GLY A 684 -12.09 4.37 -11.64
C GLY A 684 -11.87 3.63 -10.31
N PHE A 685 -12.21 4.24 -9.17
CA PHE A 685 -12.07 3.62 -7.86
C PHE A 685 -13.18 2.60 -7.62
N TRP A 686 -12.83 1.34 -7.34
CA TRP A 686 -13.77 0.24 -7.04
C TRP A 686 -14.74 0.50 -5.87
N GLY A 687 -14.46 1.52 -5.05
CA GLY A 687 -15.34 1.99 -3.99
C GLY A 687 -16.48 2.92 -4.42
N ASP A 688 -16.51 3.43 -5.65
CA ASP A 688 -17.72 4.08 -6.18
C ASP A 688 -18.84 3.05 -6.27
N ILE A 689 -19.89 3.26 -5.48
CA ILE A 689 -21.07 2.40 -5.44
C ILE A 689 -21.82 2.42 -6.78
N THR A 690 -21.72 3.51 -7.54
CA THR A 690 -22.44 3.64 -8.81
C THR A 690 -21.65 3.03 -9.94
N GLN A 691 -22.05 1.82 -10.31
CA GLN A 691 -21.32 0.97 -11.24
C GLN A 691 -22.27 0.10 -12.06
N ILE A 692 -21.86 -0.19 -13.29
CA ILE A 692 -22.50 -1.16 -14.18
C ILE A 692 -21.55 -2.35 -14.35
N GLY A 693 -22.02 -3.55 -14.01
CA GLY A 693 -21.30 -4.80 -14.19
C GLY A 693 -21.87 -5.59 -15.36
N ILE A 694 -21.02 -6.02 -16.29
CA ILE A 694 -21.41 -6.75 -17.51
C ILE A 694 -20.56 -8.02 -17.61
N GLN A 695 -21.19 -9.19 -17.45
CA GLN A 695 -20.50 -10.48 -17.29
C GLN A 695 -21.21 -11.65 -17.99
N ARG A 696 -20.52 -12.79 -18.10
CA ARG A 696 -21.03 -14.06 -18.66
C ARG A 696 -20.52 -15.22 -17.82
N ALA A 697 -21.35 -16.24 -17.63
CA ALA A 697 -20.88 -17.52 -17.10
C ALA A 697 -21.73 -18.70 -17.60
N ALA A 698 -21.12 -19.89 -17.65
CA ALA A 698 -21.75 -21.16 -17.99
C ALA A 698 -22.56 -21.74 -16.80
N VAL A 699 -23.56 -20.97 -16.35
CA VAL A 699 -24.51 -21.27 -15.28
C VAL A 699 -25.89 -20.71 -15.65
N SER A 700 -26.97 -21.22 -15.04
CA SER A 700 -28.33 -20.72 -15.25
C SER A 700 -28.63 -19.41 -14.50
N GLU A 701 -29.66 -18.68 -14.91
CA GLU A 701 -30.17 -17.47 -14.23
C GLU A 701 -30.41 -17.71 -12.73
N SER A 702 -31.00 -18.86 -12.39
CA SER A 702 -31.21 -19.26 -10.99
C SER A 702 -29.91 -19.39 -10.20
N LYS A 703 -28.84 -19.94 -10.79
CA LYS A 703 -27.52 -20.05 -10.15
C LYS A 703 -26.83 -18.69 -10.02
N TRP A 704 -26.97 -17.81 -11.02
CA TRP A 704 -26.53 -16.41 -10.93
C TRP A 704 -27.20 -15.68 -9.77
N LEU A 705 -28.52 -15.72 -9.68
CA LEU A 705 -29.27 -15.07 -8.60
C LEU A 705 -28.90 -15.65 -7.22
N THR A 706 -28.78 -16.97 -7.09
CA THR A 706 -28.31 -17.61 -5.85
C THR A 706 -26.89 -17.17 -5.48
N TRP A 707 -25.97 -17.13 -6.45
CA TRP A 707 -24.59 -16.71 -6.19
C TRP A 707 -24.54 -15.23 -5.78
N LEU A 708 -25.17 -14.34 -6.53
CA LEU A 708 -25.21 -12.90 -6.24
C LEU A 708 -25.85 -12.62 -4.87
N SER A 709 -26.96 -13.29 -4.53
CA SER A 709 -27.65 -13.11 -3.23
C SER A 709 -26.78 -13.42 -2.02
N THR A 710 -25.69 -14.17 -2.17
CA THR A 710 -24.75 -14.51 -1.08
C THR A 710 -23.37 -13.86 -1.25
N ASN A 711 -22.89 -13.68 -2.48
CA ASN A 711 -21.48 -13.36 -2.77
C ASN A 711 -21.24 -11.92 -3.24
N PHE A 712 -22.28 -11.18 -3.60
CA PHE A 712 -22.16 -9.79 -4.08
C PHE A 712 -21.41 -8.91 -3.06
N ARG A 713 -20.57 -8.00 -3.56
CA ARG A 713 -19.65 -7.13 -2.80
C ARG A 713 -18.89 -7.82 -1.65
N GLY A 714 -18.17 -8.90 -1.98
CA GLY A 714 -17.30 -9.59 -1.01
C GLY A 714 -18.08 -10.34 0.06
N ARG A 715 -18.97 -11.26 -0.36
CA ARG A 715 -19.81 -12.09 0.51
C ARG A 715 -20.77 -11.29 1.41
N GLN A 716 -21.24 -10.14 0.93
CA GLN A 716 -22.29 -9.35 1.58
C GLN A 716 -23.68 -9.72 1.06
N GLY A 717 -23.78 -10.04 -0.23
CA GLY A 717 -25.02 -10.50 -0.85
C GLY A 717 -26.04 -9.38 -1.09
N PHE A 718 -27.30 -9.78 -1.20
CA PHE A 718 -28.44 -8.87 -1.29
C PHE A 718 -29.21 -8.83 0.05
N ASP A 719 -29.85 -7.70 0.35
CA ASP A 719 -30.63 -7.52 1.58
C ASP A 719 -31.90 -8.39 1.60
N GLY A 720 -32.32 -8.86 0.43
CA GLY A 720 -33.45 -9.77 0.24
C GLY A 720 -33.44 -10.48 -1.12
N PRO A 721 -34.35 -11.44 -1.33
CA PRO A 721 -34.44 -12.19 -2.58
C PRO A 721 -34.81 -11.27 -3.76
N PRO A 722 -34.10 -11.33 -4.91
CA PRO A 722 -34.41 -10.49 -6.06
C PRO A 722 -35.82 -10.71 -6.61
N ALA A 723 -36.60 -9.63 -6.70
CA ALA A 723 -37.96 -9.67 -7.22
C ALA A 723 -37.96 -9.48 -8.74
N LYS A 724 -38.41 -10.47 -9.51
CA LYS A 724 -38.58 -10.35 -10.98
C LYS A 724 -39.65 -9.31 -11.28
N GLN A 725 -39.27 -8.28 -12.04
CA GLN A 725 -40.14 -7.17 -12.44
C GLN A 725 -40.83 -7.44 -13.79
N GLY A 726 -40.18 -8.23 -14.67
CA GLY A 726 -40.70 -8.53 -15.99
C GLY A 726 -39.65 -9.16 -16.90
N GLU A 727 -39.92 -9.11 -18.20
CA GLU A 727 -39.03 -9.59 -19.27
C GLU A 727 -38.89 -8.52 -20.36
N ARG A 728 -37.74 -8.49 -21.03
CA ARG A 728 -37.41 -7.57 -22.12
C ARG A 728 -36.80 -8.33 -23.30
N GLN A 729 -37.28 -8.06 -24.52
CA GLN A 729 -36.77 -8.68 -25.73
C GLN A 729 -35.77 -7.73 -26.40
N ALA A 730 -34.51 -8.13 -26.52
CA ALA A 730 -33.46 -7.32 -27.16
C ALA A 730 -32.37 -8.22 -27.76
N ASN A 731 -31.83 -7.85 -28.93
CA ASN A 731 -30.75 -8.57 -29.64
C ASN A 731 -30.96 -10.08 -29.83
N GLY A 732 -32.22 -10.51 -30.00
CA GLY A 732 -32.57 -11.94 -30.11
C GLY A 732 -32.54 -12.72 -28.78
N LEU A 733 -32.38 -12.03 -27.65
CA LEU A 733 -32.38 -12.57 -26.30
C LEU A 733 -33.62 -12.12 -25.52
N THR A 734 -34.12 -13.00 -24.65
CA THR A 734 -35.11 -12.69 -23.63
C THR A 734 -34.40 -12.43 -22.31
N TRP A 735 -34.48 -11.19 -21.82
CA TRP A 735 -33.87 -10.76 -20.57
C TRP A 735 -34.89 -10.78 -19.43
N SER A 736 -34.66 -11.59 -18.40
CA SER A 736 -35.35 -11.51 -17.11
C SER A 736 -34.81 -10.32 -16.31
N ILE A 737 -35.68 -9.37 -15.92
CA ILE A 737 -35.28 -8.19 -15.12
C ILE A 737 -35.70 -8.36 -13.65
N TYR A 738 -34.80 -8.09 -12.73
CA TYR A 738 -34.98 -8.20 -11.29
C TYR A 738 -34.56 -6.90 -10.56
N LYS A 739 -35.22 -6.61 -9.44
CA LYS A 739 -34.83 -5.55 -8.50
C LYS A 739 -34.58 -6.12 -7.10
N THR A 740 -33.58 -5.57 -6.42
CA THR A 740 -33.23 -5.86 -5.02
C THR A 740 -32.43 -4.68 -4.44
N SER A 741 -31.84 -4.84 -3.26
CA SER A 741 -30.86 -3.92 -2.70
C SER A 741 -29.68 -4.66 -2.08
N SER A 742 -28.58 -3.95 -1.83
CA SER A 742 -27.45 -4.42 -1.03
C SER A 742 -26.95 -3.28 -0.14
N LYS A 743 -26.99 -3.47 1.19
CA LYS A 743 -26.78 -2.41 2.19
C LYS A 743 -27.70 -1.19 2.00
N GLY A 744 -28.93 -1.41 1.54
CA GLY A 744 -29.90 -0.34 1.24
C GLY A 744 -29.66 0.41 -0.07
N PHE A 745 -28.58 0.12 -0.81
CA PHE A 745 -28.38 0.67 -2.15
C PHE A 745 -29.18 -0.15 -3.18
N PRO A 746 -29.96 0.48 -4.07
CA PRO A 746 -30.66 -0.21 -5.15
C PRO A 746 -29.74 -1.03 -6.05
N VAL A 747 -30.18 -2.25 -6.38
CA VAL A 747 -29.55 -3.12 -7.37
C VAL A 747 -30.57 -3.59 -8.39
N ASP A 748 -30.28 -3.37 -9.67
CA ASP A 748 -31.00 -3.96 -10.79
C ASP A 748 -30.15 -5.08 -11.42
N VAL A 749 -30.80 -6.18 -11.79
CA VAL A 749 -30.14 -7.34 -12.40
C VAL A 749 -30.94 -7.74 -13.63
N ALA A 750 -30.28 -7.80 -14.78
CA ALA A 750 -30.82 -8.36 -16.01
C ALA A 750 -30.03 -9.62 -16.37
N LEU A 751 -30.75 -10.71 -16.63
CA LEU A 751 -30.17 -12.00 -17.00
C LEU A 751 -30.79 -12.48 -18.30
N ALA A 752 -29.96 -12.94 -19.24
CA ALA A 752 -30.43 -13.58 -20.47
C ALA A 752 -29.64 -14.86 -20.75
N SER A 753 -30.37 -15.96 -20.94
CA SER A 753 -29.79 -17.27 -21.23
C SER A 753 -29.68 -17.54 -22.73
N SER A 754 -28.56 -18.12 -23.16
CA SER A 754 -28.39 -18.72 -24.48
C SER A 754 -27.64 -20.05 -24.34
N GLY A 755 -28.29 -21.16 -24.70
CA GLY A 755 -27.75 -22.50 -24.50
C GLY A 755 -27.43 -22.78 -23.03
N ASN A 756 -26.15 -22.99 -22.72
CA ASN A 756 -25.65 -23.34 -21.39
C ASN A 756 -25.11 -22.14 -20.60
N GLU A 757 -25.25 -20.92 -21.14
CA GLU A 757 -24.62 -19.72 -20.63
C GLU A 757 -25.64 -18.62 -20.39
N THR A 758 -25.35 -17.76 -19.41
CA THR A 758 -26.18 -16.61 -19.06
C THR A 758 -25.33 -15.35 -19.02
N LEU A 759 -25.78 -14.33 -19.74
CA LEU A 759 -25.28 -12.96 -19.64
C LEU A 759 -25.89 -12.28 -18.41
N LEU A 760 -25.11 -11.42 -17.78
CA LEU A 760 -25.47 -10.58 -16.64
C LEU A 760 -25.19 -9.12 -17.01
N VAL A 761 -26.21 -8.26 -16.84
CA VAL A 761 -26.02 -6.81 -16.68
C VAL A 761 -26.54 -6.45 -15.28
N LEU A 762 -25.75 -5.71 -14.50
CA LEU A 762 -26.06 -5.33 -13.13
C LEU A 762 -25.81 -3.84 -12.93
N LEU A 763 -26.82 -3.09 -12.46
CA LEU A 763 -26.65 -1.72 -11.98
C LEU A 763 -26.65 -1.73 -10.45
N LEU A 764 -25.64 -1.12 -9.83
CA LEU A 764 -25.65 -0.66 -8.44
C LEU A 764 -25.55 0.86 -8.47
N SER A 765 -26.32 1.55 -7.61
CA SER A 765 -26.41 3.03 -7.64
C SER A 765 -26.85 3.60 -6.29
N TYR A 766 -26.68 4.91 -6.07
CA TYR A 766 -27.34 5.60 -4.96
C TYR A 766 -28.82 5.85 -5.26
N GLN A 767 -29.64 5.91 -4.21
CA GLN A 767 -31.09 6.06 -4.29
C GLN A 767 -31.55 7.30 -5.06
N ASN A 768 -30.79 8.39 -5.00
CA ASN A 768 -31.08 9.68 -5.66
C ASN A 768 -30.79 9.70 -7.16
N GLU A 769 -29.96 8.78 -7.68
CA GLU A 769 -29.64 8.68 -9.12
C GLU A 769 -30.14 7.37 -9.78
N HIS A 770 -30.57 6.40 -8.97
CA HIS A 770 -31.06 5.08 -9.44
C HIS A 770 -32.09 5.16 -10.58
N GLY A 771 -33.14 5.98 -10.45
CA GLY A 771 -34.18 6.07 -11.48
C GLY A 771 -33.65 6.58 -12.83
N ALA A 772 -32.82 7.62 -12.78
CA ALA A 772 -32.16 8.20 -13.94
C ALA A 772 -31.23 7.18 -14.63
N LEU A 773 -30.38 6.50 -13.85
CA LEU A 773 -29.45 5.49 -14.37
C LEU A 773 -30.17 4.24 -14.88
N TYR A 774 -31.28 3.84 -14.27
CA TYR A 774 -32.07 2.68 -14.69
C TYR A 774 -32.57 2.87 -16.13
N ASP A 775 -33.18 4.02 -16.42
CA ASP A 775 -33.77 4.31 -17.72
C ASP A 775 -32.73 4.70 -18.79
N THR A 776 -31.68 5.46 -18.45
CA THR A 776 -30.72 5.96 -19.46
C THR A 776 -29.44 5.13 -19.60
N VAL A 777 -29.11 4.28 -18.62
CA VAL A 777 -27.88 3.46 -18.64
C VAL A 777 -28.21 1.97 -18.62
N PHE A 778 -28.89 1.47 -17.57
CA PHE A 778 -29.10 0.03 -17.40
C PHE A 778 -29.92 -0.61 -18.53
N LEU A 779 -31.11 -0.08 -18.83
CA LEU A 779 -31.96 -0.63 -19.90
C LEU A 779 -31.32 -0.52 -21.30
N PRO A 780 -30.68 0.60 -21.70
CA PRO A 780 -30.00 0.65 -23.01
C PRO A 780 -28.73 -0.21 -23.11
N ILE A 781 -28.05 -0.52 -21.99
CA ILE A 781 -26.95 -1.51 -21.95
C ILE A 781 -27.49 -2.93 -22.11
N VAL A 782 -28.59 -3.27 -21.43
CA VAL A 782 -29.34 -4.53 -21.69
C VAL A 782 -29.73 -4.64 -23.17
N ASP A 783 -30.22 -3.55 -23.77
CA ASP A 783 -30.62 -3.49 -25.17
C ASP A 783 -29.47 -3.58 -26.18
N SER A 784 -28.22 -3.43 -25.76
CA SER A 784 -27.04 -3.46 -26.64
C SER A 784 -26.06 -4.60 -26.34
N THR A 785 -26.27 -5.35 -25.26
CA THR A 785 -25.40 -6.47 -24.88
C THR A 785 -25.72 -7.72 -25.70
N THR A 786 -24.68 -8.35 -26.27
CA THR A 786 -24.73 -9.61 -27.02
C THR A 786 -23.51 -10.47 -26.70
N PHE A 787 -23.62 -11.76 -27.02
CA PHE A 787 -22.42 -12.60 -27.19
C PHE A 787 -21.58 -12.07 -28.37
N VAL A 788 -20.26 -12.24 -28.31
CA VAL A 788 -19.41 -12.18 -29.50
C VAL A 788 -19.78 -13.36 -30.42
N PRO A 789 -20.00 -13.13 -31.73
CA PRO A 789 -20.39 -14.18 -32.70
C PRO A 789 -19.40 -15.34 -32.85
#